data_AF-A0AAJ7LB16-F1
#
_entry.id   AF-A0AAJ7LB16-F1
#
_cell.length_a   1.000
_cell.length_b   1.000
_cell.length_c   1.000
_cell.angle_alpha   90.00
_cell.angle_beta   90.00
_cell.angle_gamma   90.00
#
_symmetry.space_group_name_H-M   'P 1'
#
loop_
_entity.id
_entity.type
_entity.pdbx_description
1 polymer ?
#
loop_
_entity_poly.entity_id
_entity_poly.type
_entity_poly.pdbx_seq_one_letter_code
_entity_poly.pdbx_strand_id
1 'polypeptide(L)'
;MRSSVLGSVCALLLLLRESASLGDEVTSNTVNPCCYIPCQHWGVCVRYGEDKYECDCTRTGYYGENCTVPEFWTRVRQFFKPGPDVVHYILTHFHWLWDIINRTFLRDILMRLVLTVRSNLIPSPPTYNSKYGYLSWESYYNLSYYTRLLPPVPDDCPTPLGVKGKAGLPDPELLVERLLKRRTFRPDPQGTNLMFAFFAQHFTHQFFKTYNRMGLGFTKALSHGVDAGHIYGDNLERQLLLRLHKDGKLKYQLIDGEMYPPSVVDAPVKMSYPPGIPPERQMAIGQEVFGLLPGLGMYATLWLREHNRVCDILKAEHPTWDDEQLFQTTRLIVIGETIKIVIEEYVQHLSGYLLQLKFDPTLLFNSQFQYGNRIALEFSQLYHWHPLMPDNFYINGDKVSYTQFLFNTSVLTHYGIEKLVDAFSRQVAGQIGGGHNINAVVTKVAVGTIKESRQLRVQPFNEYRKRFNLKPYTSFRQFTDNEEIASALEEFYGDIDSLEFYPGLMLERTREGSIFGESMVEMGAPFSLKGLLGNPICSPDYWKPSTFGGKVGFDIVNSATLKRLVCLNTRTCPYVAFRVPKEEQSQTGKSDGKVRPDELAVVMTTLDDKLLGEKLQYYYSSSEDEGSDNEDEDGENKTIRDANVTEPEIDYSADGSAVNTGPKGVINDWRKYKQLEVEQKQEQKKEMERLIKKLSMTCRSDLDLEKDKEKEKALQDKIKGKMTMQEYNMLQEEEDDEDFLQHYRMQRIEEMRRQLCRGKRFEQVYELNSGEDFLEALDKEDKSTLVMIHIYEPDVPGCEAMSGSLMCLAQEYPLVKFCSVRSSAISTSALFRDSALPALLVYKGGDLIGNFVRLTDQLGEDFFAVDLEALLQEYGLLPDKPPMVPKTVRNGAIIQNTVSDEDSDLDID
;
A
#
# COMPACT_ATOMS: atom_id res chain seq x y z
N MET A 1 -14.09 -48.84 -72.56
CA MET A 1 -13.81 -47.51 -73.17
C MET A 1 -14.58 -46.49 -72.33
N ARG A 2 -14.16 -46.00 -71.15
CA ARG A 2 -12.87 -45.53 -70.64
C ARG A 2 -12.24 -44.42 -71.48
N SER A 3 -12.14 -43.25 -70.83
CA SER A 3 -11.43 -42.01 -71.16
C SER A 3 -12.00 -41.12 -72.26
N SER A 4 -12.75 -40.07 -71.86
CA SER A 4 -12.63 -38.69 -72.39
C SER A 4 -13.84 -37.80 -72.05
N VAL A 5 -14.05 -37.48 -70.76
CA VAL A 5 -14.90 -36.32 -70.36
C VAL A 5 -14.28 -35.50 -69.21
N LEU A 6 -13.22 -35.97 -68.55
CA LEU A 6 -12.54 -35.22 -67.47
C LEU A 6 -11.52 -34.16 -67.94
N GLY A 7 -11.31 -33.97 -69.24
CA GLY A 7 -10.22 -33.14 -69.76
C GLY A 7 -10.52 -31.66 -70.00
N SER A 8 -11.78 -31.23 -70.04
CA SER A 8 -12.14 -29.87 -70.51
C SER A 8 -12.66 -28.92 -69.43
N VAL A 9 -12.79 -29.36 -68.17
CA VAL A 9 -13.20 -28.50 -67.04
C VAL A 9 -12.00 -28.02 -66.21
N CYS A 10 -10.85 -28.71 -66.27
CA CYS A 10 -9.62 -28.27 -65.59
C CYS A 10 -8.86 -27.14 -66.31
N ALA A 11 -9.10 -26.91 -67.61
CA ALA A 11 -8.37 -25.89 -68.38
C ALA A 11 -8.92 -24.46 -68.20
N LEU A 12 -10.15 -24.29 -67.72
CA LEU A 12 -10.72 -22.96 -67.44
C LEU A 12 -10.42 -22.46 -66.00
N LEU A 13 -10.03 -23.35 -65.09
CA LEU A 13 -9.74 -23.04 -63.68
C LEU A 13 -8.25 -22.74 -63.41
N LEU A 14 -7.36 -22.97 -64.38
CA LEU A 14 -5.91 -22.74 -64.25
C LEU A 14 -5.39 -21.48 -64.97
N LEU A 15 -6.26 -20.70 -65.62
CA LEU A 15 -5.90 -19.39 -66.21
C LEU A 15 -6.27 -18.20 -65.33
N LEU A 16 -6.71 -18.43 -64.08
CA LEU A 16 -7.01 -17.39 -63.09
C LEU A 16 -6.02 -17.38 -61.92
N ARG A 17 -4.83 -17.99 -62.08
CA ARG A 17 -3.78 -17.97 -61.07
C ARG A 17 -2.44 -17.60 -61.71
N GLU A 18 -1.87 -16.50 -61.21
CA GLU A 18 -0.51 -16.00 -61.39
C GLU A 18 -0.19 -15.13 -62.62
N SER A 19 -0.42 -13.82 -62.44
CA SER A 19 0.56 -12.78 -62.79
C SER A 19 0.61 -11.75 -61.64
N ALA A 20 1.59 -11.88 -60.75
CA ALA A 20 2.15 -10.77 -59.98
C ALA A 20 2.95 -9.87 -60.96
N SER A 21 3.19 -8.58 -60.81
CA SER A 21 2.94 -7.55 -59.81
C SER A 21 3.18 -6.20 -60.52
N LEU A 22 2.41 -5.16 -60.20
CA LEU A 22 2.91 -3.78 -60.28
C LEU A 22 2.17 -2.95 -59.21
N GLY A 23 2.90 -2.76 -58.11
CA GLY A 23 2.67 -1.92 -56.92
C GLY A 23 1.35 -1.18 -56.75
N ASP A 24 0.53 -1.71 -55.84
CA ASP A 24 0.06 -0.95 -54.68
C ASP A 24 -0.02 -1.96 -53.52
N GLU A 25 1.06 -2.08 -52.73
CA GLU A 25 1.03 -2.75 -51.43
C GLU A 25 0.18 -1.91 -50.48
N VAL A 26 -1.13 -2.15 -50.48
CA VAL A 26 -1.96 -1.81 -49.33
C VAL A 26 -1.76 -2.92 -48.32
N THR A 27 -0.84 -2.71 -47.38
CA THR A 27 -0.75 -3.51 -46.17
C THR A 27 -2.12 -3.49 -45.48
N SER A 28 -2.82 -4.63 -45.50
CA SER A 28 -3.97 -4.85 -44.62
C SER A 28 -3.45 -4.87 -43.19
N ASN A 29 -3.42 -3.72 -42.52
CA ASN A 29 -3.09 -3.62 -41.11
C ASN A 29 -4.09 -4.48 -40.31
N THR A 30 -3.67 -5.67 -39.90
CA THR A 30 -4.43 -6.55 -39.01
C THR A 30 -4.51 -5.88 -37.64
N VAL A 31 -5.65 -5.28 -37.34
CA VAL A 31 -5.90 -4.62 -36.05
C VAL A 31 -5.95 -5.67 -34.95
N ASN A 32 -5.30 -5.39 -33.81
CA ASN A 32 -5.35 -6.28 -32.66
C ASN A 32 -6.80 -6.56 -32.24
N PRO A 33 -7.25 -7.83 -32.26
CA PRO A 33 -8.64 -8.18 -32.01
C PRO A 33 -9.10 -7.82 -30.59
N CYS A 34 -8.19 -7.79 -29.60
CA CYS A 34 -8.54 -7.39 -28.25
C CYS A 34 -8.81 -5.88 -28.10
N CYS A 35 -8.48 -5.04 -29.11
CA CYS A 35 -8.88 -3.63 -29.13
C CYS A 35 -10.40 -3.42 -29.23
N TYR A 36 -11.13 -4.42 -29.72
CA TYR A 36 -12.60 -4.42 -29.73
C TYR A 36 -13.20 -4.80 -28.38
N ILE A 37 -12.37 -5.23 -27.42
CA ILE A 37 -12.78 -5.68 -26.08
C ILE A 37 -13.91 -6.73 -26.19
N PRO A 38 -13.67 -7.83 -26.94
CA PRO A 38 -14.74 -8.74 -27.35
C PRO A 38 -15.30 -9.57 -26.18
N CYS A 39 -14.46 -9.93 -25.22
CA CYS A 39 -14.82 -10.78 -24.08
C CYS A 39 -15.67 -10.03 -23.05
N GLN A 40 -16.90 -10.52 -22.82
CA GLN A 40 -17.83 -9.91 -21.86
C GLN A 40 -17.80 -10.62 -20.50
N HIS A 41 -18.47 -10.04 -19.51
CA HIS A 41 -18.75 -10.67 -18.19
C HIS A 41 -17.50 -11.22 -17.47
N TRP A 42 -16.40 -10.47 -17.49
CA TRP A 42 -15.10 -10.85 -16.91
C TRP A 42 -14.31 -11.91 -17.68
N GLY A 43 -14.74 -12.27 -18.88
CA GLY A 43 -13.92 -13.06 -19.79
C GLY A 43 -12.60 -12.35 -20.13
N VAL A 44 -11.52 -13.11 -20.23
CA VAL A 44 -10.18 -12.58 -20.51
C VAL A 44 -9.85 -12.78 -21.99
N CYS A 45 -9.54 -11.69 -22.70
CA CYS A 45 -9.11 -11.76 -24.10
C CYS A 45 -7.65 -12.21 -24.18
N VAL A 46 -7.42 -13.32 -24.87
CA VAL A 46 -6.10 -13.85 -25.17
C VAL A 46 -5.91 -13.83 -26.68
N ARG A 47 -4.85 -13.17 -27.14
CA ARG A 47 -4.52 -13.08 -28.57
C ARG A 47 -3.81 -14.36 -29.04
N TYR A 48 -4.21 -14.90 -30.18
CA TYR A 48 -3.60 -16.08 -30.82
C TYR A 48 -3.25 -15.77 -32.28
N GLY A 49 -2.02 -16.06 -32.69
CA GLY A 49 -1.54 -15.66 -34.02
C GLY A 49 -1.59 -14.15 -34.22
N GLU A 50 -1.67 -13.71 -35.48
CA GLU A 50 -1.63 -12.28 -35.81
C GLU A 50 -2.99 -11.59 -35.67
N ASP A 51 -4.09 -12.30 -35.99
CA ASP A 51 -5.42 -11.73 -36.18
C ASP A 51 -6.54 -12.42 -35.36
N LYS A 52 -6.23 -13.46 -34.56
CA LYS A 52 -7.24 -14.22 -33.80
C LYS A 52 -7.18 -13.93 -32.30
N TYR A 53 -8.28 -14.21 -31.62
CA TYR A 53 -8.39 -14.15 -30.18
C TYR A 53 -9.25 -15.31 -29.67
N GLU A 54 -9.12 -15.58 -28.38
CA GLU A 54 -10.03 -16.44 -27.62
C GLU A 54 -10.41 -15.73 -26.33
N CYS A 55 -11.64 -15.94 -25.88
CA CYS A 55 -12.08 -15.48 -24.57
C CYS A 55 -12.05 -16.63 -23.57
N ASP A 56 -11.22 -16.51 -22.53
CA ASP A 56 -11.31 -17.40 -21.38
C ASP A 56 -12.54 -17.02 -20.53
N CYS A 57 -13.58 -17.83 -20.62
CA CYS A 57 -14.84 -17.65 -19.88
C CYS A 57 -14.87 -18.39 -18.53
N THR A 58 -13.75 -18.93 -18.05
CA THR A 58 -13.69 -19.77 -16.85
C THR A 58 -14.33 -19.10 -15.63
N ARG A 59 -15.34 -19.76 -15.04
CA ARG A 59 -16.08 -19.30 -13.85
C ARG A 59 -16.74 -17.92 -13.98
N THR A 60 -16.95 -17.43 -15.20
CA THR A 60 -17.75 -16.22 -15.44
C THR A 60 -19.25 -16.47 -15.27
N GLY A 61 -19.68 -17.73 -15.37
CA GLY A 61 -21.09 -18.13 -15.46
C GLY A 61 -21.67 -17.99 -16.88
N TYR A 62 -20.79 -17.81 -17.87
CA TYR A 62 -21.10 -17.68 -19.29
C TYR A 62 -20.18 -18.56 -20.15
N TYR A 63 -20.61 -18.84 -21.37
CA TYR A 63 -19.83 -19.55 -22.38
C TYR A 63 -20.06 -18.96 -23.80
N GLY A 64 -19.42 -19.55 -24.80
CA GLY A 64 -19.42 -19.10 -26.20
C GLY A 64 -18.22 -18.21 -26.51
N GLU A 65 -18.04 -17.86 -27.79
CA GLU A 65 -16.86 -17.16 -28.31
C GLU A 65 -16.50 -15.89 -27.53
N ASN A 66 -17.52 -15.14 -27.07
CA ASN A 66 -17.36 -13.85 -26.37
C ASN A 66 -17.86 -13.86 -24.91
N CYS A 67 -18.08 -15.03 -24.32
CA CYS A 67 -18.65 -15.19 -22.98
C CYS A 67 -20.02 -14.48 -22.82
N THR A 68 -20.91 -14.64 -23.81
CA THR A 68 -22.22 -13.95 -23.84
C THR A 68 -23.40 -14.89 -23.58
N VAL A 69 -23.22 -16.21 -23.67
CA VAL A 69 -24.30 -17.17 -23.45
C VAL A 69 -24.35 -17.55 -21.97
N PRO A 70 -25.39 -17.17 -21.20
CA PRO A 70 -25.43 -17.43 -19.76
C PRO A 70 -25.75 -18.89 -19.48
N GLU A 71 -25.10 -19.45 -18.46
CA GLU A 71 -25.51 -20.71 -17.85
C GLU A 71 -26.92 -20.62 -17.24
N PHE A 72 -27.53 -21.77 -16.96
CA PHE A 72 -28.89 -21.83 -16.41
C PHE A 72 -29.03 -21.01 -15.12
N TRP A 73 -28.14 -21.20 -14.14
CA TRP A 73 -28.20 -20.49 -12.86
C TRP A 73 -27.86 -19.00 -12.99
N THR A 74 -26.97 -18.63 -13.92
CA THR A 74 -26.70 -17.23 -14.26
C THR A 74 -27.96 -16.55 -14.79
N ARG A 75 -28.68 -17.20 -15.70
CA ARG A 75 -29.95 -16.69 -16.24
C ARG A 75 -31.00 -16.50 -15.15
N VAL A 76 -31.14 -17.46 -14.23
CA VAL A 76 -32.06 -17.35 -13.08
C VAL A 76 -31.66 -16.18 -12.18
N ARG A 77 -30.37 -16.07 -11.81
CA ARG A 77 -29.88 -14.99 -10.96
C ARG A 77 -30.12 -13.61 -11.58
N GLN A 78 -29.90 -13.47 -12.88
CA GLN A 78 -30.13 -12.22 -13.60
C GLN A 78 -31.61 -11.84 -13.65
N PHE A 79 -32.50 -12.82 -13.83
CA PHE A 79 -33.94 -12.58 -13.85
C PHE A 79 -34.44 -12.00 -12.52
N PHE A 80 -33.89 -12.45 -11.39
CA PHE A 80 -34.27 -11.97 -10.05
C PHE A 80 -33.45 -10.79 -9.53
N LYS A 81 -32.33 -10.43 -10.18
CA LYS A 81 -31.45 -9.35 -9.69
C LYS A 81 -32.12 -7.99 -9.94
N PRO A 82 -32.49 -7.22 -8.91
CA PRO A 82 -33.00 -5.87 -9.09
C PRO A 82 -31.92 -4.94 -9.66
N GLY A 83 -32.35 -3.93 -10.41
CA GLY A 83 -31.44 -2.87 -10.88
C GLY A 83 -30.85 -2.07 -9.71
N PRO A 84 -29.63 -1.50 -9.84
CA PRO A 84 -29.00 -0.76 -8.75
C PRO A 84 -29.82 0.44 -8.25
N ASP A 85 -30.54 1.13 -9.13
CA ASP A 85 -31.44 2.22 -8.74
C ASP A 85 -32.63 1.74 -7.89
N VAL A 86 -33.16 0.55 -8.15
CA VAL A 86 -34.22 -0.06 -7.32
C VAL A 86 -33.67 -0.42 -5.95
N VAL A 87 -32.48 -1.00 -5.90
CA VAL A 87 -31.80 -1.31 -4.62
C VAL A 87 -31.53 -0.04 -3.83
N HIS A 88 -31.04 1.01 -4.49
CA HIS A 88 -30.81 2.31 -3.86
C HIS A 88 -32.10 2.91 -3.32
N TYR A 89 -33.18 2.91 -4.12
CA TYR A 89 -34.49 3.40 -3.68
C TYR A 89 -34.97 2.66 -2.42
N ILE A 90 -34.86 1.33 -2.39
CA ILE A 90 -35.22 0.52 -1.21
C ILE A 90 -34.35 0.90 -0.01
N LEU A 91 -33.04 1.11 -0.19
CA LEU A 91 -32.10 1.46 0.88
C LEU A 91 -32.27 2.89 1.43
N THR A 92 -32.90 3.80 0.68
CA THR A 92 -33.11 5.20 1.09
C THR A 92 -34.56 5.53 1.45
N HIS A 93 -35.50 4.62 1.16
CA HIS A 93 -36.92 4.78 1.45
C HIS A 93 -37.41 3.75 2.49
N PHE A 94 -38.64 3.89 2.98
CA PHE A 94 -39.28 2.99 3.95
C PHE A 94 -38.63 2.99 5.36
N HIS A 95 -38.49 4.18 5.97
CA HIS A 95 -37.94 4.34 7.32
C HIS A 95 -38.46 3.33 8.37
N TRP A 96 -39.78 3.14 8.46
CA TRP A 96 -40.39 2.22 9.42
C TRP A 96 -39.89 0.77 9.26
N LEU A 97 -39.62 0.33 8.03
CA LEU A 97 -39.15 -1.02 7.74
C LEU A 97 -37.68 -1.15 8.17
N TRP A 98 -36.85 -0.16 7.85
CA TRP A 98 -35.45 -0.14 8.25
C TRP A 98 -35.27 -0.02 9.75
N ASP A 99 -36.12 0.73 10.45
CA ASP A 99 -36.10 0.80 11.92
C ASP A 99 -36.32 -0.57 12.57
N ILE A 100 -37.17 -1.40 11.98
CA ILE A 100 -37.38 -2.79 12.42
C ILE A 100 -36.15 -3.64 12.05
N ILE A 101 -35.72 -3.60 10.79
CA ILE A 101 -34.58 -4.41 10.30
C ILE A 101 -33.31 -4.13 11.12
N ASN A 102 -32.99 -2.86 11.37
CA ASN A 102 -31.79 -2.42 12.08
C ASN A 102 -31.73 -2.89 13.55
N ARG A 103 -32.89 -3.20 14.15
CA ARG A 103 -33.00 -3.71 15.54
C ARG A 103 -33.06 -5.23 15.63
N THR A 104 -32.95 -5.93 14.51
CA THR A 104 -33.04 -7.40 14.43
C THR A 104 -31.79 -8.02 13.80
N PHE A 105 -31.67 -9.34 13.87
CA PHE A 105 -30.61 -10.10 13.21
C PHE A 105 -30.59 -9.92 11.67
N LEU A 106 -31.67 -9.40 11.07
CA LEU A 106 -31.74 -9.12 9.64
C LEU A 106 -30.71 -8.05 9.22
N ARG A 107 -30.37 -7.10 10.10
CA ARG A 107 -29.27 -6.14 9.87
C ARG A 107 -27.97 -6.86 9.54
N ASP A 108 -27.61 -7.86 10.34
CA ASP A 108 -26.35 -8.60 10.20
C ASP A 108 -26.37 -9.49 8.95
N ILE A 109 -27.52 -10.08 8.62
CA ILE A 109 -27.68 -10.85 7.36
C ILE A 109 -27.49 -9.94 6.14
N LEU A 110 -28.13 -8.77 6.12
CA LEU A 110 -28.02 -7.82 5.02
C LEU A 110 -26.62 -7.23 4.95
N MET A 111 -25.99 -6.90 6.08
CA MET A 111 -24.61 -6.43 6.11
C MET A 111 -23.66 -7.47 5.54
N ARG A 112 -23.76 -8.75 5.95
CA ARG A 112 -22.97 -9.84 5.38
C ARG A 112 -23.18 -9.97 3.87
N LEU A 113 -24.41 -9.84 3.39
CA LEU A 113 -24.73 -9.86 1.97
C LEU A 113 -24.06 -8.69 1.23
N VAL A 114 -24.12 -7.47 1.78
CA VAL A 114 -23.44 -6.29 1.23
C VAL A 114 -21.94 -6.53 1.13
N LEU A 115 -21.31 -7.01 2.21
CA LEU A 115 -19.87 -7.25 2.25
C LEU A 115 -19.43 -8.27 1.20
N THR A 116 -20.07 -9.44 1.16
CA THR A 116 -19.72 -10.52 0.23
C THR A 116 -19.99 -10.17 -1.23
N VAL A 117 -21.16 -9.59 -1.54
CA VAL A 117 -21.52 -9.23 -2.93
C VAL A 117 -20.60 -8.14 -3.47
N ARG A 118 -20.23 -7.15 -2.64
CA ARG A 118 -19.34 -6.07 -3.06
C ARG A 118 -17.89 -6.52 -3.16
N SER A 119 -17.38 -7.30 -2.20
CA SER A 119 -15.99 -7.75 -2.21
C SER A 119 -15.67 -8.68 -3.37
N ASN A 120 -16.62 -9.51 -3.81
CA ASN A 120 -16.43 -10.47 -4.90
C ASN A 120 -16.19 -9.81 -6.27
N LEU A 121 -16.42 -8.50 -6.40
CA LEU A 121 -16.13 -7.76 -7.63
C LEU A 121 -14.64 -7.42 -7.77
N ILE A 122 -13.89 -7.42 -6.66
CA ILE A 122 -12.46 -7.10 -6.63
C ILE A 122 -11.66 -8.41 -6.66
N PRO A 123 -10.78 -8.61 -7.66
CA PRO A 123 -9.97 -9.81 -7.72
C PRO A 123 -8.95 -9.84 -6.57
N SER A 124 -8.82 -11.01 -5.95
CA SER A 124 -7.90 -11.25 -4.84
C SER A 124 -7.43 -12.71 -4.93
N PRO A 125 -6.16 -12.99 -5.28
CA PRO A 125 -5.02 -12.05 -5.41
C PRO A 125 -5.17 -11.01 -6.55
N PRO A 126 -4.38 -9.91 -6.54
CA PRO A 126 -4.41 -8.89 -7.59
C PRO A 126 -3.98 -9.46 -8.95
N THR A 127 -4.39 -8.79 -10.02
CA THR A 127 -4.28 -9.32 -11.40
C THR A 127 -3.30 -8.51 -12.24
N TYR A 128 -3.76 -7.40 -12.81
CA TYR A 128 -2.98 -6.56 -13.72
C TYR A 128 -2.32 -5.40 -12.99
N ASN A 129 -1.40 -4.72 -13.67
CA ASN A 129 -0.90 -3.40 -13.28
C ASN A 129 -0.69 -2.51 -14.52
N SER A 130 -0.10 -1.33 -14.36
CA SER A 130 0.12 -0.39 -15.46
C SER A 130 1.03 -0.92 -16.57
N LYS A 131 1.90 -1.90 -16.28
CA LYS A 131 2.85 -2.49 -17.23
C LYS A 131 2.33 -3.81 -17.81
N TYR A 132 1.73 -4.66 -16.99
CA TYR A 132 1.31 -6.02 -17.36
C TYR A 132 -0.22 -6.09 -17.50
N GLY A 133 -0.70 -6.25 -18.74
CA GLY A 133 -2.11 -6.50 -19.08
C GLY A 133 -2.53 -7.98 -19.02
N TYR A 134 -1.70 -8.82 -18.43
CA TYR A 134 -1.92 -10.25 -18.20
C TYR A 134 -1.42 -10.62 -16.79
N LEU A 135 -1.83 -11.79 -16.29
CA LEU A 135 -1.37 -12.28 -14.98
C LEU A 135 0.13 -12.61 -15.05
N SER A 136 0.91 -12.06 -14.13
CA SER A 136 2.34 -12.34 -14.03
C SER A 136 2.79 -12.36 -12.57
N TRP A 137 3.86 -13.09 -12.29
CA TRP A 137 4.45 -13.11 -10.95
C TRP A 137 4.91 -11.73 -10.50
N GLU A 138 5.44 -10.92 -11.43
CA GLU A 138 5.85 -9.54 -11.18
C GLU A 138 4.66 -8.65 -10.75
N SER A 139 3.52 -8.77 -11.42
CA SER A 139 2.29 -8.03 -11.05
C SER A 139 1.78 -8.43 -9.67
N TYR A 140 1.90 -9.72 -9.31
CA TYR A 140 1.53 -10.23 -8.00
C TYR A 140 2.49 -9.76 -6.90
N TYR A 141 3.80 -9.97 -7.06
CA TYR A 141 4.80 -9.79 -6.01
C TYR A 141 5.19 -8.31 -5.79
N ASN A 142 5.34 -7.52 -6.85
CA ASN A 142 5.85 -6.15 -6.73
C ASN A 142 4.78 -5.19 -6.17
N LEU A 143 4.90 -4.88 -4.87
CA LEU A 143 4.01 -3.98 -4.13
C LEU A 143 4.17 -2.50 -4.49
N SER A 144 5.20 -2.13 -5.26
CA SER A 144 5.33 -0.73 -5.68
C SER A 144 4.31 -0.35 -6.74
N TYR A 145 3.64 -1.31 -7.39
CA TYR A 145 2.58 -1.04 -8.36
C TYR A 145 1.20 -0.91 -7.72
N TYR A 146 0.43 0.08 -8.19
CA TYR A 146 -1.03 -0.06 -8.13
C TYR A 146 -1.48 -1.22 -9.03
N THR A 147 -2.47 -1.99 -8.58
CA THR A 147 -3.13 -2.98 -9.45
C THR A 147 -4.17 -2.32 -10.33
N ARG A 148 -4.76 -3.11 -11.24
CA ARG A 148 -5.85 -2.70 -12.10
C ARG A 148 -6.90 -3.79 -12.22
N LEU A 149 -8.15 -3.38 -12.42
CA LEU A 149 -9.27 -4.31 -12.63
C LEU A 149 -9.43 -4.69 -14.09
N LEU A 150 -9.18 -3.74 -14.99
CA LEU A 150 -9.14 -3.95 -16.42
C LEU A 150 -7.71 -3.74 -16.92
N PRO A 151 -7.25 -4.55 -17.88
CA PRO A 151 -5.93 -4.35 -18.47
C PRO A 151 -5.89 -3.00 -19.20
N PRO A 152 -4.70 -2.41 -19.38
CA PRO A 152 -4.56 -1.22 -20.22
C PRO A 152 -5.05 -1.47 -21.66
N VAL A 153 -5.61 -0.45 -22.30
CA VAL A 153 -5.95 -0.48 -23.74
C VAL A 153 -4.67 -0.79 -24.53
N PRO A 154 -4.61 -1.82 -25.41
CA PRO A 154 -3.40 -2.17 -26.17
C PRO A 154 -2.79 -1.00 -26.98
N ASP A 155 -1.46 -1.02 -27.19
CA ASP A 155 -0.72 0.10 -27.81
C ASP A 155 -0.95 0.16 -29.32
N ASP A 156 -1.28 -0.99 -29.91
CA ASP A 156 -1.54 -1.21 -31.33
C ASP A 156 -3.03 -1.01 -31.68
N CYS A 157 -3.80 -0.35 -30.81
CA CYS A 157 -5.19 0.02 -31.11
C CYS A 157 -5.29 1.25 -32.01
N PRO A 158 -6.29 1.30 -32.92
CA PRO A 158 -6.44 2.41 -33.88
C PRO A 158 -6.87 3.72 -33.23
N THR A 159 -7.53 3.68 -32.07
CA THR A 159 -7.85 4.88 -31.27
C THR A 159 -7.26 4.74 -29.86
N PRO A 160 -7.03 5.87 -29.14
CA PRO A 160 -6.48 5.84 -27.78
C PRO A 160 -7.28 5.04 -26.75
N LEU A 161 -8.52 4.69 -27.10
CA LEU A 161 -9.49 4.02 -26.23
C LEU A 161 -10.01 2.70 -26.83
N GLY A 162 -9.31 2.15 -27.84
CA GLY A 162 -9.68 0.92 -28.52
C GLY A 162 -9.98 1.19 -30.00
N VAL A 163 -11.24 1.01 -30.40
CA VAL A 163 -11.68 1.16 -31.80
C VAL A 163 -12.75 2.24 -32.01
N LYS A 164 -13.29 2.80 -30.93
CA LYS A 164 -14.36 3.80 -30.95
C LYS A 164 -13.82 5.21 -30.72
N GLY A 165 -14.64 6.21 -31.05
CA GLY A 165 -14.32 7.63 -30.90
C GLY A 165 -13.41 8.18 -31.99
N LYS A 166 -12.93 9.40 -31.76
CA LYS A 166 -12.02 10.12 -32.68
C LYS A 166 -10.59 9.60 -32.54
N ALA A 167 -9.76 9.88 -33.55
CA ALA A 167 -8.33 9.53 -33.54
C ALA A 167 -7.55 10.18 -32.38
N GLY A 168 -7.99 11.35 -31.92
CA GLY A 168 -7.43 12.04 -30.76
C GLY A 168 -8.46 12.24 -29.64
N LEU A 169 -7.97 12.35 -28.41
CA LEU A 169 -8.78 12.69 -27.24
C LEU A 169 -8.87 14.22 -27.06
N PRO A 170 -9.94 14.74 -26.43
CA PRO A 170 -10.11 16.18 -26.21
C PRO A 170 -8.98 16.77 -25.36
N ASP A 171 -8.65 18.04 -25.54
CA ASP A 171 -7.66 18.71 -24.70
C ASP A 171 -8.09 18.69 -23.21
N PRO A 172 -7.25 18.18 -22.28
CA PRO A 172 -7.63 18.05 -20.86
C PRO A 172 -7.96 19.39 -20.19
N GLU A 173 -7.21 20.45 -20.51
CA GLU A 173 -7.42 21.78 -19.99
C GLU A 173 -8.76 22.35 -20.46
N LEU A 174 -9.08 22.21 -21.75
CA LEU A 174 -10.36 22.62 -22.32
C LEU A 174 -11.53 21.84 -21.72
N LEU A 175 -11.37 20.52 -21.54
CA LEU A 175 -12.39 19.66 -20.93
C LEU A 175 -12.68 20.11 -19.49
N VAL A 176 -11.64 20.35 -18.69
CA VAL A 176 -11.78 20.81 -17.31
C VAL A 176 -12.39 22.20 -17.23
N GLU A 177 -11.92 23.14 -18.04
CA GLU A 177 -12.42 24.51 -18.06
C GLU A 177 -13.91 24.57 -18.46
N ARG A 178 -14.32 23.80 -19.48
CA ARG A 178 -15.70 23.84 -20.00
C ARG A 178 -16.69 23.05 -19.14
N LEU A 179 -16.29 21.91 -18.57
CA LEU A 179 -17.22 20.93 -17.98
C LEU A 179 -17.03 20.67 -16.48
N LEU A 180 -15.83 20.89 -15.91
CA LEU A 180 -15.55 20.49 -14.52
C LEU A 180 -15.34 21.69 -13.59
N LYS A 181 -14.78 22.78 -14.08
CA LYS A 181 -14.52 24.00 -13.31
C LYS A 181 -15.81 24.59 -12.77
N ARG A 182 -15.77 24.97 -11.49
CA ARG A 182 -16.87 25.59 -10.76
C ARG A 182 -17.26 26.92 -11.38
N ARG A 183 -18.54 27.05 -11.72
CA ARG A 183 -19.16 28.34 -12.09
C ARG A 183 -19.83 28.96 -10.86
N THR A 184 -20.64 28.17 -10.18
CA THR A 184 -21.30 28.51 -8.92
C THR A 184 -21.11 27.35 -7.95
N PHE A 185 -20.90 27.65 -6.67
CA PHE A 185 -20.77 26.61 -5.65
C PHE A 185 -22.09 25.86 -5.50
N ARG A 186 -22.07 24.56 -5.80
CA ARG A 186 -23.20 23.66 -5.58
C ARG A 186 -22.95 22.87 -4.28
N PRO A 187 -23.63 23.20 -3.17
CA PRO A 187 -23.47 22.46 -1.92
C PRO A 187 -23.98 21.04 -2.09
N ASP A 188 -23.41 20.11 -1.32
CA ASP A 188 -23.89 18.73 -1.30
C ASP A 188 -25.31 18.63 -0.70
N PRO A 189 -26.29 18.05 -1.41
CA PRO A 189 -27.65 17.90 -0.92
C PRO A 189 -27.79 16.96 0.30
N GLN A 190 -26.84 16.05 0.55
CA GLN A 190 -26.85 15.21 1.76
C GLN A 190 -26.44 15.99 3.02
N GLY A 191 -25.95 17.22 2.87
CA GLY A 191 -25.47 18.07 3.95
C GLY A 191 -24.07 17.69 4.43
N THR A 192 -23.24 17.09 3.57
CA THR A 192 -21.82 16.82 3.84
C THR A 192 -21.10 18.11 4.21
N ASN A 193 -20.19 18.04 5.17
CA ASN A 193 -19.43 19.19 5.66
C ASN A 193 -17.91 19.06 5.41
N LEU A 194 -17.14 20.08 5.79
CA LEU A 194 -15.68 20.04 5.62
C LEU A 194 -14.98 19.07 6.58
N MET A 195 -15.59 18.74 7.72
CA MET A 195 -15.08 17.70 8.61
C MET A 195 -15.01 16.36 7.86
N PHE A 196 -16.04 16.03 7.07
CA PHE A 196 -16.03 14.88 6.16
C PHE A 196 -14.99 15.05 5.05
N ALA A 197 -14.90 16.22 4.41
CA ALA A 197 -13.99 16.43 3.29
C ALA A 197 -12.52 16.26 3.69
N PHE A 198 -12.12 16.80 4.84
CA PHE A 198 -10.78 16.62 5.37
C PHE A 198 -10.55 15.22 5.94
N PHE A 199 -11.58 14.55 6.46
CA PHE A 199 -11.47 13.14 6.86
C PHE A 199 -11.16 12.27 5.64
N ALA A 200 -11.94 12.44 4.56
CA ALA A 200 -11.74 11.73 3.30
C ALA A 200 -10.31 11.91 2.79
N GLN A 201 -9.82 13.15 2.76
CA GLN A 201 -8.47 13.45 2.30
C GLN A 201 -7.40 12.83 3.23
N HIS A 202 -7.51 13.01 4.54
CA HIS A 202 -6.56 12.45 5.51
C HIS A 202 -6.51 10.92 5.46
N PHE A 203 -7.68 10.27 5.50
CA PHE A 203 -7.82 8.81 5.48
C PHE A 203 -7.27 8.20 4.20
N THR A 204 -7.57 8.77 3.04
CA THR A 204 -7.17 8.20 1.75
C THR A 204 -5.70 8.35 1.43
N HIS A 205 -5.07 9.43 1.90
CA HIS A 205 -3.65 9.71 1.67
C HIS A 205 -2.69 8.81 2.45
N GLN A 206 -3.21 7.84 3.22
CA GLN A 206 -2.41 6.74 3.76
C GLN A 206 -2.10 5.67 2.70
N PHE A 207 -3.01 5.46 1.75
CA PHE A 207 -2.89 4.41 0.73
C PHE A 207 -2.85 4.94 -0.72
N PHE A 208 -3.18 6.21 -0.95
CA PHE A 208 -2.89 6.91 -2.20
C PHE A 208 -1.65 7.79 -2.05
N LYS A 209 -0.48 7.23 -2.40
CA LYS A 209 0.81 7.91 -2.36
C LYS A 209 1.57 7.67 -3.65
N THR A 210 1.06 8.21 -4.75
CA THR A 210 1.65 8.00 -6.09
C THR A 210 3.11 8.40 -6.12
N TYR A 211 3.99 7.49 -6.58
CA TYR A 211 5.43 7.67 -6.56
C TYR A 211 5.97 8.04 -7.95
N ASN A 212 5.64 9.27 -8.38
CA ASN A 212 5.97 9.77 -9.72
C ASN A 212 7.49 9.78 -10.05
N ARG A 213 8.38 9.71 -9.06
CA ARG A 213 9.83 9.57 -9.29
C ARG A 213 10.20 8.23 -9.93
N MET A 214 9.47 7.16 -9.58
CA MET A 214 9.64 5.83 -10.19
C MET A 214 8.85 5.68 -11.49
N GLY A 215 7.83 6.51 -11.67
CA GLY A 215 6.97 6.56 -12.85
C GLY A 215 5.48 6.62 -12.47
N LEU A 216 4.62 6.64 -13.47
CA LEU A 216 3.17 6.59 -13.25
C LEU A 216 2.69 5.19 -12.89
N GLY A 217 1.63 5.10 -12.10
CA GLY A 217 1.07 3.82 -11.66
C GLY A 217 1.81 3.15 -10.50
N PHE A 218 2.84 3.80 -9.95
CA PHE A 218 3.56 3.34 -8.76
C PHE A 218 3.06 4.04 -7.49
N THR A 219 3.21 3.37 -6.35
CA THR A 219 2.86 3.88 -5.03
C THR A 219 4.01 3.70 -4.05
N LYS A 220 4.14 4.66 -3.12
CA LYS A 220 5.02 4.57 -1.95
C LYS A 220 4.33 3.88 -0.77
N ALA A 221 3.00 3.74 -0.80
CA ALA A 221 2.21 3.11 0.26
C ALA A 221 2.13 1.59 0.08
N LEU A 222 3.23 0.90 0.38
CA LEU A 222 3.41 -0.54 0.10
C LEU A 222 2.45 -1.46 0.87
N SER A 223 1.86 -0.98 1.96
CA SER A 223 0.86 -1.73 2.74
C SER A 223 -0.49 -1.88 2.03
N HIS A 224 -0.78 -1.05 1.01
CA HIS A 224 -2.01 -1.09 0.22
C HIS A 224 -3.33 -1.14 1.01
N GLY A 225 -3.44 -0.39 2.11
CA GLY A 225 -4.66 -0.40 2.90
C GLY A 225 -4.61 0.50 4.12
N VAL A 226 -5.44 0.18 5.10
CA VAL A 226 -5.51 0.92 6.37
C VAL A 226 -4.44 0.43 7.33
N ASP A 227 -3.21 0.91 7.16
CA ASP A 227 -2.07 0.59 8.03
C ASP A 227 -1.71 1.72 9.01
N ALA A 228 -2.45 2.83 8.93
CA ALA A 228 -2.18 4.07 9.63
C ALA A 228 -0.80 4.70 9.32
N GLY A 229 -0.20 4.41 8.16
CA GLY A 229 1.11 4.95 7.75
C GLY A 229 1.13 6.47 7.55
N HIS A 230 -0.02 7.10 7.32
CA HIS A 230 -0.17 8.55 7.37
C HIS A 230 0.05 9.17 8.76
N ILE A 231 -0.07 8.38 9.84
CA ILE A 231 0.23 8.78 11.22
C ILE A 231 1.65 8.35 11.58
N TYR A 232 2.00 7.09 11.31
CA TYR A 232 3.23 6.45 11.78
C TYR A 232 4.40 6.48 10.80
N GLY A 233 4.20 6.89 9.55
CA GLY A 233 5.20 6.80 8.47
C GLY A 233 5.01 5.58 7.58
N ASP A 234 5.53 5.66 6.35
CA ASP A 234 5.49 4.59 5.34
C ASP A 234 6.71 3.66 5.34
N ASN A 235 7.66 3.93 6.24
CA ASN A 235 8.86 3.13 6.44
C ASN A 235 9.28 3.19 7.91
N LEU A 236 10.08 2.21 8.33
CA LEU A 236 10.47 2.04 9.73
C LEU A 236 11.34 3.20 10.24
N GLU A 237 12.25 3.73 9.43
CA GLU A 237 13.12 4.85 9.82
C GLU A 237 12.28 6.07 10.23
N ARG A 238 11.32 6.46 9.37
CA ARG A 238 10.39 7.55 9.67
C ARG A 238 9.59 7.29 10.94
N GLN A 239 9.11 6.06 11.12
CA GLN A 239 8.35 5.66 12.30
C GLN A 239 9.19 5.81 13.58
N LEU A 240 10.44 5.35 13.57
CA LEU A 240 11.34 5.47 14.72
C LEU A 240 11.66 6.95 15.03
N LEU A 241 11.79 7.81 14.02
CA LEU A 241 12.05 9.24 14.23
C LEU A 241 10.85 9.99 14.84
N LEU A 242 9.63 9.54 14.55
CA LEU A 242 8.39 10.09 15.09
C LEU A 242 8.04 9.57 16.50
N ARG A 243 8.60 8.41 16.89
CA ARG A 243 8.36 7.81 18.22
C ARG A 243 9.15 8.51 19.32
N LEU A 244 8.54 8.54 20.50
CA LEU A 244 9.18 9.03 21.72
C LEU A 244 10.13 8.00 22.32
N HIS A 245 9.94 6.71 22.01
CA HIS A 245 10.64 5.57 22.63
C HIS A 245 10.49 5.52 24.16
N LYS A 246 9.36 6.03 24.61
CA LYS A 246 8.93 5.97 26.00
C LYS A 246 7.41 5.79 26.04
N ASP A 247 6.98 4.79 26.79
CA ASP A 247 5.59 4.49 27.10
C ASP A 247 4.72 4.24 25.85
N GLY A 248 5.35 3.76 24.77
CA GLY A 248 4.74 3.50 23.48
C GLY A 248 4.33 4.75 22.70
N LYS A 249 4.70 5.96 23.16
CA LYS A 249 4.13 7.23 22.65
C LYS A 249 4.81 7.74 21.39
N LEU A 250 4.08 8.59 20.67
CA LEU A 250 4.63 9.46 19.63
C LEU A 250 5.18 10.75 20.27
N LYS A 251 6.23 11.30 19.65
CA LYS A 251 6.74 12.63 19.99
C LYS A 251 5.65 13.68 19.77
N TYR A 252 5.72 14.76 20.54
CA TYR A 252 4.80 15.88 20.46
C TYR A 252 5.47 17.15 20.98
N GLN A 253 4.87 18.30 20.72
CA GLN A 253 5.22 19.58 21.34
C GLN A 253 4.00 20.19 22.03
N LEU A 254 4.26 21.03 23.04
CA LEU A 254 3.22 21.77 23.74
C LEU A 254 3.25 23.23 23.31
N ILE A 255 2.16 23.72 22.72
CA ILE A 255 1.97 25.11 22.32
C ILE A 255 0.72 25.61 23.03
N ASP A 256 0.85 26.65 23.85
CA ASP A 256 -0.25 27.20 24.67
C ASP A 256 -0.95 26.14 25.56
N GLY A 257 -0.15 25.18 26.03
CA GLY A 257 -0.62 24.06 26.86
C GLY A 257 -1.39 22.98 26.11
N GLU A 258 -1.42 23.02 24.78
CA GLU A 258 -2.07 22.03 23.91
C GLU A 258 -1.05 21.17 23.18
N MET A 259 -1.37 19.88 23.00
CA MET A 259 -0.51 18.90 22.32
C MET A 259 -0.64 19.02 20.80
N TYR A 260 0.47 19.22 20.10
CA TYR A 260 0.58 19.24 18.65
C TYR A 260 1.68 18.30 18.15
N PRO A 261 1.69 17.91 16.86
CA PRO A 261 2.80 17.17 16.28
C PRO A 261 4.13 17.90 16.47
N PRO A 262 5.24 17.17 16.68
CA PRO A 262 6.55 17.76 16.95
C PRO A 262 7.04 18.61 15.77
N SER A 263 8.02 19.47 16.00
CA SER A 263 8.65 20.19 14.90
C SER A 263 9.55 19.25 14.07
N VAL A 264 9.89 19.63 12.84
CA VAL A 264 10.90 18.91 12.04
C VAL A 264 12.29 18.96 12.70
N VAL A 265 12.55 19.93 13.57
CA VAL A 265 13.79 19.98 14.35
C VAL A 265 13.84 18.86 15.39
N ASP A 266 12.72 18.59 16.07
CA ASP A 266 12.65 17.56 17.14
C ASP A 266 12.45 16.14 16.60
N ALA A 267 11.84 16.04 15.41
CA ALA A 267 11.64 14.79 14.69
C ALA A 267 12.09 15.01 13.22
N PRO A 268 13.37 14.74 12.89
CA PRO A 268 13.97 15.08 11.60
C PRO A 268 13.49 14.17 10.48
N VAL A 269 12.21 14.30 10.13
CA VAL A 269 11.56 13.59 9.03
C VAL A 269 11.34 14.54 7.87
N LYS A 270 11.51 14.04 6.65
CA LYS A 270 11.25 14.83 5.44
C LYS A 270 9.77 15.23 5.37
N MET A 271 9.51 16.53 5.26
CA MET A 271 8.17 17.10 5.04
C MET A 271 8.18 17.95 3.77
N SER A 272 7.05 18.00 3.06
CA SER A 272 6.84 18.82 1.87
C SER A 272 6.27 20.17 2.28
N TYR A 273 7.15 21.11 2.55
CA TYR A 273 6.82 22.52 2.79
C TYR A 273 7.50 23.43 1.76
N PRO A 274 6.94 24.60 1.45
CA PRO A 274 7.62 25.64 0.68
C PRO A 274 8.96 26.02 1.32
N PRO A 275 10.00 26.32 0.51
CA PRO A 275 11.36 26.56 1.01
C PRO A 275 11.49 27.78 1.94
N GLY A 276 10.51 28.68 1.97
CA GLY A 276 10.48 29.84 2.87
C GLY A 276 9.99 29.55 4.29
N ILE A 277 9.48 28.35 4.59
CA ILE A 277 8.97 28.01 5.93
C ILE A 277 10.11 27.37 6.73
N PRO A 278 10.51 27.96 7.88
CA PRO A 278 11.64 27.45 8.65
C PRO A 278 11.28 26.14 9.37
N PRO A 279 12.23 25.18 9.55
CA PRO A 279 11.96 23.84 10.10
C PRO A 279 11.27 23.84 11.48
N GLU A 280 11.50 24.86 12.31
CA GLU A 280 10.89 25.03 13.64
C GLU A 280 9.37 25.24 13.54
N ARG A 281 8.88 25.73 12.40
CA ARG A 281 7.44 25.96 12.13
C ARG A 281 6.80 24.87 11.29
N GLN A 282 7.58 23.87 10.88
CA GLN A 282 7.12 22.70 10.15
C GLN A 282 6.74 21.61 11.14
N MET A 283 5.53 21.07 11.01
CA MET A 283 5.08 19.95 11.85
C MET A 283 5.52 18.64 11.21
N ALA A 284 6.20 17.78 11.97
CA ALA A 284 6.61 16.45 11.57
C ALA A 284 5.45 15.46 11.79
N ILE A 285 4.98 14.85 10.68
CA ILE A 285 3.80 13.97 10.65
C ILE A 285 4.15 12.74 9.80
N GLY A 286 3.51 11.58 10.00
CA GLY A 286 3.72 10.38 9.20
C GLY A 286 3.59 10.59 7.70
N GLN A 287 2.62 11.39 7.26
CA GLN A 287 2.42 11.76 5.85
C GLN A 287 3.15 13.09 5.52
N GLU A 288 4.12 13.02 4.60
CA GLU A 288 4.99 14.13 4.20
C GLU A 288 4.28 15.37 3.61
N VAL A 289 3.07 15.26 3.05
CA VAL A 289 2.32 16.38 2.45
C VAL A 289 1.24 16.99 3.36
N PHE A 290 1.04 16.49 4.58
CA PHE A 290 -0.02 17.00 5.47
C PHE A 290 0.20 18.43 5.97
N GLY A 291 1.42 18.97 5.79
CA GLY A 291 1.71 20.39 5.96
C GLY A 291 0.99 21.32 4.97
N LEU A 292 0.38 20.77 3.91
CA LEU A 292 -0.33 21.53 2.87
C LEU A 292 -1.60 22.22 3.37
N LEU A 293 -2.38 21.59 4.25
CA LEU A 293 -3.70 22.06 4.66
C LEU A 293 -3.91 21.94 6.17
N PRO A 294 -4.38 23.00 6.85
CA PRO A 294 -4.73 22.94 8.27
C PRO A 294 -5.73 21.84 8.63
N GLY A 295 -6.66 21.50 7.73
CA GLY A 295 -7.59 20.38 7.93
C GLY A 295 -6.90 19.02 8.05
N LEU A 296 -5.79 18.80 7.34
CA LEU A 296 -4.99 17.57 7.45
C LEU A 296 -4.18 17.55 8.74
N GLY A 297 -3.56 18.68 9.09
CA GLY A 297 -2.86 18.83 10.37
C GLY A 297 -3.79 18.66 11.58
N MET A 298 -5.06 19.05 11.46
CA MET A 298 -6.06 18.90 12.52
C MET A 298 -6.32 17.42 12.81
N TYR A 299 -6.58 16.61 11.77
CA TYR A 299 -6.74 15.17 11.94
C TYR A 299 -5.45 14.49 12.40
N ALA A 300 -4.29 14.88 11.88
CA ALA A 300 -3.01 14.37 12.35
C ALA A 300 -2.79 14.64 13.85
N THR A 301 -3.20 15.82 14.32
CA THR A 301 -3.16 16.19 15.74
C THR A 301 -4.12 15.34 16.57
N LEU A 302 -5.37 15.17 16.13
CA LEU A 302 -6.37 14.35 16.82
C LEU A 302 -5.92 12.89 16.97
N TRP A 303 -5.40 12.29 15.90
CA TRP A 303 -4.92 10.90 15.93
C TRP A 303 -3.64 10.72 16.74
N LEU A 304 -2.75 11.71 16.76
CA LEU A 304 -1.58 11.69 17.64
C LEU A 304 -1.99 11.73 19.11
N ARG A 305 -2.96 12.59 19.46
CA ARG A 305 -3.51 12.66 20.83
C ARG A 305 -4.18 11.34 21.21
N GLU A 306 -4.98 10.76 20.31
CA GLU A 306 -5.63 9.47 20.55
C GLU A 306 -4.62 8.35 20.77
N HIS A 307 -3.58 8.27 19.94
CA HIS A 307 -2.49 7.30 20.13
C HIS A 307 -1.87 7.44 21.53
N ASN A 308 -1.46 8.65 21.92
CA ASN A 308 -0.83 8.86 23.23
C ASN A 308 -1.79 8.57 24.40
N ARG A 309 -3.09 8.87 24.24
CA ARG A 309 -4.15 8.58 25.22
C ARG A 309 -4.37 7.07 25.39
N VAL A 310 -4.38 6.32 24.30
CA VAL A 310 -4.51 4.85 24.32
C VAL A 310 -3.26 4.20 24.93
N CYS A 311 -2.06 4.72 24.65
CA CYS A 311 -0.83 4.27 25.31
C CYS A 311 -0.91 4.42 26.83
N ASP A 312 -1.45 5.54 27.34
CA ASP A 312 -1.65 5.74 28.79
C ASP A 312 -2.62 4.72 29.40
N ILE A 313 -3.72 4.39 28.69
CA ILE A 313 -4.67 3.36 29.13
C ILE A 313 -4.02 1.98 29.15
N LEU A 314 -3.31 1.61 28.09
CA LEU A 314 -2.65 0.32 28.00
C LEU A 314 -1.54 0.19 29.04
N LYS A 315 -0.78 1.26 29.31
CA LYS A 315 0.26 1.25 30.35
C LYS A 315 -0.31 1.10 31.76
N ALA A 316 -1.49 1.68 32.02
CA ALA A 316 -2.19 1.49 33.28
C ALA A 316 -2.70 0.05 33.46
N GLU A 317 -3.22 -0.55 32.39
CA GLU A 317 -3.69 -1.94 32.39
C GLU A 317 -2.51 -2.94 32.45
N HIS A 318 -1.41 -2.63 31.77
CA HIS A 318 -0.24 -3.50 31.60
C HIS A 318 1.05 -2.79 32.03
N PRO A 319 1.30 -2.62 33.34
CA PRO A 319 2.46 -1.89 33.84
C PRO A 319 3.81 -2.57 33.51
N THR A 320 3.79 -3.85 33.12
CA THR A 320 4.97 -4.63 32.75
C THR A 320 5.30 -4.59 31.26
N TRP A 321 4.44 -3.99 30.42
CA TRP A 321 4.71 -3.88 28.99
C TRP A 321 5.79 -2.84 28.69
N ASP A 322 6.62 -3.14 27.71
CA ASP A 322 7.65 -2.22 27.23
C ASP A 322 7.08 -1.19 26.23
N ASP A 323 7.93 -0.25 25.82
CA ASP A 323 7.57 0.77 24.83
C ASP A 323 7.11 0.18 23.50
N GLU A 324 7.77 -0.87 23.02
CA GLU A 324 7.47 -1.46 21.71
C GLU A 324 6.10 -2.12 21.71
N GLN A 325 5.79 -2.94 22.72
CA GLN A 325 4.50 -3.61 22.82
C GLN A 325 3.35 -2.61 22.99
N LEU A 326 3.54 -1.56 23.79
CA LEU A 326 2.58 -0.47 23.92
C LEU A 326 2.33 0.22 22.57
N PHE A 327 3.40 0.62 21.87
CA PHE A 327 3.29 1.28 20.57
C PHE A 327 2.55 0.43 19.54
N GLN A 328 2.93 -0.84 19.40
CA GLN A 328 2.35 -1.73 18.39
C GLN A 328 0.89 -2.07 18.71
N THR A 329 0.57 -2.33 19.97
CA THR A 329 -0.83 -2.60 20.38
C THR A 329 -1.71 -1.37 20.17
N THR A 330 -1.22 -0.17 20.51
CA THR A 330 -1.95 1.07 20.23
C THR A 330 -2.16 1.29 18.74
N ARG A 331 -1.16 0.99 17.89
CA ARG A 331 -1.33 1.07 16.43
C ARG A 331 -2.46 0.17 15.94
N LEU A 332 -2.57 -1.07 16.45
CA LEU A 332 -3.66 -1.99 16.09
C LEU A 332 -5.03 -1.45 16.54
N ILE A 333 -5.12 -0.85 17.73
CA ILE A 333 -6.35 -0.21 18.21
C ILE A 333 -6.73 0.95 17.28
N VAL A 334 -5.82 1.87 16.97
CA VAL A 334 -6.08 3.01 16.07
C VAL A 334 -6.54 2.56 14.67
N ILE A 335 -5.97 1.47 14.13
CA ILE A 335 -6.45 0.88 12.87
C ILE A 335 -7.90 0.39 13.02
N GLY A 336 -8.22 -0.32 14.11
CA GLY A 336 -9.57 -0.76 14.41
C GLY A 336 -10.57 0.38 14.53
N GLU A 337 -10.23 1.43 15.30
CA GLU A 337 -11.05 2.63 15.44
C GLU A 337 -11.27 3.33 14.10
N THR A 338 -10.22 3.43 13.28
CA THR A 338 -10.30 4.02 11.94
C THR A 338 -11.29 3.24 11.08
N ILE A 339 -11.19 1.92 11.00
CA ILE A 339 -12.10 1.08 10.19
C ILE A 339 -13.54 1.18 10.70
N LYS A 340 -13.73 1.17 12.02
CA LYS A 340 -15.05 1.33 12.67
C LYS A 340 -15.71 2.65 12.28
N ILE A 341 -15.02 3.78 12.47
CA ILE A 341 -15.52 5.12 12.10
C ILE A 341 -15.78 5.21 10.60
N VAL A 342 -14.90 4.62 9.77
CA VAL A 342 -15.07 4.64 8.32
C VAL A 342 -16.35 3.90 7.90
N ILE A 343 -16.61 2.70 8.41
CA ILE A 343 -17.78 1.92 8.00
C ILE A 343 -19.09 2.52 8.54
N GLU A 344 -19.13 2.84 9.84
CA GLU A 344 -20.39 3.16 10.53
C GLU A 344 -20.78 4.63 10.50
N GLU A 345 -19.85 5.54 10.22
CA GLU A 345 -20.14 6.98 10.16
C GLU A 345 -19.82 7.56 8.78
N TYR A 346 -18.61 7.33 8.26
CA TYR A 346 -18.19 7.93 6.99
C TYR A 346 -18.93 7.33 5.78
N VAL A 347 -18.90 6.00 5.61
CA VAL A 347 -19.63 5.31 4.52
C VAL A 347 -21.14 5.38 4.75
N GLN A 348 -21.59 5.34 6.00
CA GLN A 348 -23.00 5.55 6.34
C GLN A 348 -23.51 6.89 5.83
N HIS A 349 -22.81 7.98 6.16
CA HIS A 349 -23.14 9.33 5.69
C HIS A 349 -23.09 9.43 4.17
N LEU A 350 -22.00 8.95 3.56
CA LEU A 350 -21.80 9.00 2.12
C LEU A 350 -22.89 8.25 1.33
N SER A 351 -23.28 7.07 1.82
CA SER A 351 -24.29 6.23 1.15
C SER A 351 -25.72 6.79 1.26
N GLY A 352 -26.01 7.53 2.33
CA GLY A 352 -27.38 8.00 2.63
C GLY A 352 -28.36 6.87 2.96
N TYR A 353 -27.87 5.65 3.22
CA TYR A 353 -28.73 4.50 3.47
C TYR A 353 -29.41 4.56 4.84
N LEU A 354 -30.59 3.98 4.92
CA LEU A 354 -31.34 3.75 6.15
C LEU A 354 -30.94 2.44 6.83
N LEU A 355 -30.35 1.50 6.08
CA LEU A 355 -29.63 0.37 6.66
C LEU A 355 -28.46 0.91 7.49
N GLN A 356 -28.44 0.60 8.78
CA GLN A 356 -27.31 0.91 9.65
C GLN A 356 -26.16 -0.05 9.35
N LEU A 357 -25.16 0.43 8.65
CA LEU A 357 -23.92 -0.31 8.39
C LEU A 357 -23.27 -0.68 9.72
N LYS A 358 -22.57 -1.82 9.72
CA LYS A 358 -21.96 -2.39 10.93
C LYS A 358 -20.55 -2.87 10.61
N PHE A 359 -19.58 -2.43 11.40
CA PHE A 359 -18.27 -3.06 11.43
C PHE A 359 -18.31 -4.23 12.40
N ASP A 360 -18.35 -5.43 11.83
CA ASP A 360 -18.31 -6.69 12.56
C ASP A 360 -17.62 -7.75 11.71
N PRO A 361 -16.29 -7.96 11.93
CA PRO A 361 -15.52 -8.95 11.17
C PRO A 361 -16.07 -10.37 11.25
N THR A 362 -16.78 -10.71 12.34
CA THR A 362 -17.30 -12.07 12.56
C THR A 362 -18.33 -12.48 11.51
N LEU A 363 -18.97 -11.51 10.84
CA LEU A 363 -19.91 -11.74 9.74
C LEU A 363 -19.28 -12.47 8.55
N LEU A 364 -17.95 -12.37 8.38
CA LEU A 364 -17.22 -12.97 7.28
C LEU A 364 -16.49 -14.27 7.65
N PHE A 365 -16.42 -14.67 8.92
CA PHE A 365 -15.63 -15.84 9.35
C PHE A 365 -16.08 -17.15 8.70
N ASN A 366 -17.37 -17.24 8.36
CA ASN A 366 -17.95 -18.41 7.69
C ASN A 366 -18.13 -18.19 6.17
N SER A 367 -17.45 -17.19 5.59
CA SER A 367 -17.50 -16.86 4.17
C SER A 367 -16.13 -17.05 3.53
N GLN A 368 -16.10 -17.36 2.23
CA GLN A 368 -14.86 -17.34 1.47
C GLN A 368 -14.43 -15.89 1.24
N PHE A 369 -13.50 -15.41 2.05
CA PHE A 369 -12.99 -14.05 1.97
C PHE A 369 -11.47 -14.04 2.19
N GLN A 370 -10.76 -13.30 1.33
CA GLN A 370 -9.31 -13.17 1.41
C GLN A 370 -8.93 -11.90 2.20
N TYR A 371 -8.19 -12.06 3.30
CA TYR A 371 -7.70 -10.96 4.14
C TYR A 371 -6.40 -10.37 3.57
N GLY A 372 -6.53 -9.75 2.39
CA GLY A 372 -5.48 -8.97 1.76
C GLY A 372 -6.09 -7.97 0.79
N ASN A 373 -5.34 -6.91 0.50
CA ASN A 373 -5.77 -5.86 -0.43
C ASN A 373 -4.60 -5.38 -1.30
N ARG A 374 -4.92 -4.96 -2.51
CA ARG A 374 -4.01 -4.23 -3.40
C ARG A 374 -4.77 -3.03 -3.93
N ILE A 375 -4.27 -1.82 -3.65
CA ILE A 375 -4.94 -0.61 -4.10
C ILE A 375 -4.89 -0.54 -5.62
N ALA A 376 -6.06 -0.31 -6.22
CA ALA A 376 -6.20 -0.17 -7.65
C ALA A 376 -5.98 1.28 -8.10
N LEU A 377 -5.40 1.46 -9.28
CA LEU A 377 -5.23 2.77 -9.91
C LEU A 377 -6.59 3.45 -10.11
N GLU A 378 -7.60 2.69 -10.52
CA GLU A 378 -8.95 3.20 -10.76
C GLU A 378 -9.60 3.69 -9.47
N PHE A 379 -9.28 3.06 -8.33
CA PHE A 379 -9.75 3.52 -7.04
C PHE A 379 -9.10 4.86 -6.67
N SER A 380 -7.81 5.04 -6.98
CA SER A 380 -7.12 6.33 -6.82
C SER A 380 -7.80 7.42 -7.63
N GLN A 381 -8.02 7.21 -8.94
CA GLN A 381 -8.69 8.20 -9.80
C GLN A 381 -10.12 8.51 -9.34
N LEU A 382 -10.88 7.49 -8.94
CA LEU A 382 -12.26 7.63 -8.45
C LEU A 382 -12.34 8.55 -7.22
N TYR A 383 -11.34 8.51 -6.34
CA TYR A 383 -11.32 9.26 -5.08
C TYR A 383 -10.84 10.72 -5.19
N HIS A 384 -10.66 11.26 -6.40
CA HIS A 384 -10.25 12.66 -6.60
C HIS A 384 -11.42 13.64 -6.37
N TRP A 385 -11.99 13.65 -5.16
CA TRP A 385 -13.19 14.41 -4.77
C TRP A 385 -12.95 15.89 -4.45
N HIS A 386 -12.15 16.54 -5.29
CA HIS A 386 -11.86 17.98 -5.21
C HIS A 386 -13.09 18.91 -5.24
N PRO A 387 -14.25 18.54 -5.84
CA PRO A 387 -15.47 19.36 -5.71
C PRO A 387 -15.94 19.60 -4.27
N LEU A 388 -15.56 18.75 -3.30
CA LEU A 388 -15.91 18.94 -1.89
C LEU A 388 -15.39 20.27 -1.32
N MET A 389 -14.26 20.76 -1.84
CA MET A 389 -13.60 21.94 -1.30
C MET A 389 -14.42 23.21 -1.57
N PRO A 390 -14.59 24.10 -0.59
CA PRO A 390 -15.47 25.27 -0.69
C PRO A 390 -14.80 26.39 -1.51
N ASP A 391 -15.41 27.58 -1.61
CA ASP A 391 -14.73 28.74 -2.22
C ASP A 391 -13.81 29.47 -1.23
N ASN A 392 -14.18 29.45 0.05
CA ASN A 392 -13.43 30.03 1.17
C ASN A 392 -13.67 29.17 2.42
N PHE A 393 -12.79 29.24 3.40
CA PHE A 393 -12.93 28.56 4.68
C PHE A 393 -13.42 29.55 5.73
N TYR A 394 -14.50 29.22 6.44
CA TYR A 394 -15.07 30.07 7.48
C TYR A 394 -14.72 29.49 8.84
N ILE A 395 -13.87 30.17 9.61
CA ILE A 395 -13.35 29.67 10.89
C ILE A 395 -13.61 30.73 11.95
N ASN A 396 -14.43 30.41 12.96
CA ASN A 396 -14.75 31.33 14.07
C ASN A 396 -15.24 32.73 13.62
N GLY A 397 -15.98 32.79 12.50
CA GLY A 397 -16.48 34.05 11.91
C GLY A 397 -15.52 34.69 10.90
N ASP A 398 -14.26 34.27 10.86
CA ASP A 398 -13.28 34.76 9.89
C ASP A 398 -13.43 34.06 8.54
N LYS A 399 -13.31 34.84 7.46
CA LYS A 399 -13.26 34.32 6.09
C LYS A 399 -11.80 34.16 5.66
N VAL A 400 -11.34 32.93 5.56
CA VAL A 400 -9.98 32.57 5.17
C VAL A 400 -9.96 32.12 3.71
N SER A 401 -9.17 32.79 2.87
CA SER A 401 -9.00 32.41 1.47
C SER A 401 -8.06 31.20 1.31
N TYR A 402 -8.05 30.56 0.13
CA TYR A 402 -7.09 29.50 -0.18
C TYR A 402 -5.63 29.91 0.00
N THR A 403 -5.26 31.15 -0.38
CA THR A 403 -3.90 31.65 -0.24
C THR A 403 -3.46 31.82 1.21
N GLN A 404 -4.42 32.06 2.12
CA GLN A 404 -4.17 32.13 3.56
C GLN A 404 -4.24 30.76 4.24
N PHE A 405 -4.95 29.80 3.65
CA PHE A 405 -5.15 28.46 4.19
C PHE A 405 -4.03 27.49 3.81
N LEU A 406 -3.58 27.52 2.55
CA LEU A 406 -2.54 26.61 2.04
C LEU A 406 -1.18 26.87 2.71
N PHE A 407 -0.53 25.81 3.16
CA PHE A 407 0.77 25.81 3.82
C PHE A 407 0.87 26.68 5.08
N ASN A 408 -0.26 27.09 5.67
CA ASN A 408 -0.28 27.94 6.85
C ASN A 408 -0.55 27.13 8.13
N THR A 409 0.51 26.58 8.72
CA THR A 409 0.42 25.79 9.96
C THR A 409 -0.02 26.63 11.16
N SER A 410 0.15 27.95 11.13
CA SER A 410 -0.29 28.83 12.22
C SER A 410 -1.80 28.86 12.41
N VAL A 411 -2.59 28.49 11.40
CA VAL A 411 -4.06 28.37 11.52
C VAL A 411 -4.43 27.34 12.59
N LEU A 412 -3.67 26.24 12.71
CA LEU A 412 -3.93 25.23 13.73
C LEU A 412 -3.74 25.77 15.14
N THR A 413 -2.60 26.42 15.38
CA THR A 413 -2.23 26.91 16.71
C THR A 413 -2.98 28.18 17.08
N HIS A 414 -3.31 29.04 16.11
CA HIS A 414 -4.04 30.29 16.35
C HIS A 414 -5.49 30.06 16.78
N TYR A 415 -6.22 29.19 16.07
CA TYR A 415 -7.62 28.92 16.39
C TYR A 415 -7.79 27.81 17.45
N GLY A 416 -6.89 26.83 17.45
CA GLY A 416 -7.04 25.60 18.23
C GLY A 416 -7.91 24.55 17.53
N ILE A 417 -7.76 23.29 17.94
CA ILE A 417 -8.43 22.14 17.33
C ILE A 417 -9.95 22.22 17.49
N GLU A 418 -10.45 22.65 18.65
CA GLU A 418 -11.88 22.70 18.95
C GLU A 418 -12.65 23.63 18.00
N LYS A 419 -12.10 24.83 17.74
CA LYS A 419 -12.72 25.81 16.84
C LYS A 419 -12.67 25.36 15.39
N LEU A 420 -11.58 24.69 14.98
CA LEU A 420 -11.47 24.12 13.65
C LEU A 420 -12.49 23.00 13.43
N VAL A 421 -12.64 22.10 14.40
CA VAL A 421 -13.63 21.01 14.33
C VAL A 421 -15.05 21.57 14.25
N ASP A 422 -15.42 22.55 15.10
CA ASP A 422 -16.76 23.14 15.05
C ASP A 422 -17.02 23.84 13.71
N ALA A 423 -16.06 24.64 13.24
CA ALA A 423 -16.14 25.34 11.96
C ALA A 423 -16.30 24.37 10.78
N PHE A 424 -15.44 23.36 10.67
CA PHE A 424 -15.49 22.38 9.59
C PHE A 424 -16.71 21.46 9.68
N SER A 425 -17.25 21.23 10.89
CA SER A 425 -18.47 20.44 11.07
C SER A 425 -19.73 21.22 10.67
N ARG A 426 -19.70 22.55 10.66
CA ARG A 426 -20.82 23.42 10.27
C ARG A 426 -20.77 23.86 8.82
N GLN A 427 -19.57 24.02 8.25
CA GLN A 427 -19.43 24.47 6.88
C GLN A 427 -19.74 23.34 5.89
N VAL A 428 -20.71 23.57 5.00
CA VAL A 428 -21.11 22.63 3.95
C VAL A 428 -20.01 22.44 2.90
N ALA A 429 -19.85 21.20 2.43
CA ALA A 429 -18.96 20.81 1.34
C ALA A 429 -19.70 20.84 -0.02
N GLY A 430 -18.96 20.85 -1.12
CA GLY A 430 -19.55 20.83 -2.47
C GLY A 430 -19.99 19.44 -2.92
N GLN A 431 -21.01 19.37 -3.78
CA GLN A 431 -21.44 18.13 -4.44
C GLN A 431 -20.35 17.60 -5.40
N ILE A 432 -20.13 16.28 -5.42
CA ILE A 432 -19.06 15.64 -6.22
C ILE A 432 -19.47 15.45 -7.68
N GLY A 433 -20.56 14.73 -7.93
CA GLY A 433 -21.02 14.42 -9.29
C GLY A 433 -21.81 15.57 -9.93
N GLY A 434 -22.13 15.42 -11.22
CA GLY A 434 -22.96 16.36 -11.99
C GLY A 434 -22.21 17.54 -12.63
N GLY A 435 -20.89 17.53 -12.64
CA GLY A 435 -20.06 18.55 -13.31
C GLY A 435 -20.07 19.95 -12.69
N HIS A 436 -19.27 20.86 -13.28
CA HIS A 436 -19.17 22.30 -12.96
C HIS A 436 -19.03 22.67 -11.47
N ASN A 437 -18.27 21.90 -10.69
CA ASN A 437 -18.13 22.17 -9.25
C ASN A 437 -16.71 22.03 -8.67
N ILE A 438 -15.67 21.89 -9.50
CA ILE A 438 -14.26 21.90 -9.04
C ILE A 438 -13.77 23.34 -8.87
N ASN A 439 -13.34 23.72 -7.66
CA ASN A 439 -12.79 25.06 -7.41
C ASN A 439 -11.58 25.36 -8.33
N ALA A 440 -11.50 26.59 -8.87
CA ALA A 440 -10.46 27.01 -9.80
C ALA A 440 -9.02 26.83 -9.29
N VAL A 441 -8.79 26.85 -7.98
CA VAL A 441 -7.46 26.67 -7.37
C VAL A 441 -6.91 25.26 -7.61
N VAL A 442 -7.79 24.25 -7.72
CA VAL A 442 -7.42 22.83 -7.80
C VAL A 442 -7.75 22.17 -9.14
N THR A 443 -8.16 22.94 -10.16
CA THR A 443 -8.44 22.40 -11.51
C THR A 443 -7.23 21.73 -12.14
N LYS A 444 -6.01 22.20 -11.83
CA LYS A 444 -4.76 21.57 -12.27
C LYS A 444 -4.64 20.10 -11.85
N VAL A 445 -5.23 19.74 -10.70
CA VAL A 445 -5.23 18.34 -10.24
C VAL A 445 -6.10 17.49 -11.16
N ALA A 446 -7.31 17.96 -11.50
CA ALA A 446 -8.21 17.27 -12.43
C ALA A 446 -7.58 17.11 -13.83
N VAL A 447 -6.90 18.15 -14.33
CA VAL A 447 -6.12 18.07 -15.58
C VAL A 447 -5.04 16.99 -15.48
N GLY A 448 -4.29 16.97 -14.38
CA GLY A 448 -3.27 15.95 -14.11
C GLY A 448 -3.83 14.53 -14.09
N THR A 449 -4.97 14.31 -13.43
CA THR A 449 -5.66 13.01 -13.36
C THR A 449 -6.08 12.52 -14.75
N ILE A 450 -6.59 13.40 -15.61
CA ILE A 450 -6.94 13.05 -17.00
C ILE A 450 -5.69 12.66 -17.80
N LYS A 451 -4.61 13.45 -17.69
CA LYS A 451 -3.34 13.16 -18.37
C LYS A 451 -2.74 11.83 -17.91
N GLU A 452 -2.74 11.57 -16.60
CA GLU A 452 -2.30 10.30 -16.03
C GLU A 452 -3.16 9.14 -16.54
N SER A 453 -4.48 9.28 -16.57
CA SER A 453 -5.41 8.27 -17.09
C SER A 453 -5.10 7.87 -18.53
N ARG A 454 -4.74 8.85 -19.38
CA ARG A 454 -4.38 8.61 -20.78
C ARG A 454 -3.03 7.93 -20.91
N GLN A 455 -2.02 8.39 -20.18
CA GLN A 455 -0.68 7.80 -20.20
C GLN A 455 -0.69 6.35 -19.67
N LEU A 456 -1.57 6.07 -18.70
CA LEU A 456 -1.79 4.73 -18.18
C LEU A 456 -2.80 3.91 -18.99
N ARG A 457 -3.33 4.45 -20.09
CA ARG A 457 -4.26 3.76 -21.01
C ARG A 457 -5.43 3.10 -20.28
N VAL A 458 -6.10 3.87 -19.43
CA VAL A 458 -7.32 3.45 -18.74
C VAL A 458 -8.43 3.25 -19.77
N GLN A 459 -9.14 2.11 -19.69
CA GLN A 459 -10.22 1.78 -20.62
C GLN A 459 -11.41 2.78 -20.50
N PRO A 460 -12.28 2.85 -21.51
CA PRO A 460 -13.47 3.70 -21.46
C PRO A 460 -14.36 3.46 -20.26
N PHE A 461 -15.09 4.50 -19.88
CA PHE A 461 -16.04 4.48 -18.76
C PHE A 461 -17.08 3.36 -18.88
N ASN A 462 -17.60 3.10 -20.09
CA ASN A 462 -18.58 2.03 -20.33
C ASN A 462 -18.00 0.62 -20.09
N GLU A 463 -16.70 0.40 -20.32
CA GLU A 463 -16.04 -0.87 -20.01
C GLU A 463 -15.96 -1.10 -18.51
N TYR A 464 -15.66 -0.04 -17.74
CA TYR A 464 -15.75 -0.10 -16.28
C TYR A 464 -17.19 -0.32 -15.80
N ARG A 465 -18.18 0.32 -16.42
CA ARG A 465 -19.59 0.05 -16.09
C ARG A 465 -19.92 -1.44 -16.25
N LYS A 466 -19.56 -2.05 -17.38
CA LYS A 466 -19.72 -3.51 -17.59
C LYS A 466 -18.95 -4.32 -16.56
N ARG A 467 -17.70 -3.95 -16.24
CA ARG A 467 -16.85 -4.62 -15.23
C ARG A 467 -17.50 -4.66 -13.83
N PHE A 468 -18.33 -3.69 -13.50
CA PHE A 468 -19.07 -3.59 -12.24
C PHE A 468 -20.55 -4.01 -12.37
N ASN A 469 -20.92 -4.75 -13.43
CA ASN A 469 -22.27 -5.23 -13.70
C ASN A 469 -23.33 -4.14 -13.90
N LEU A 470 -22.92 -2.98 -14.41
CA LEU A 470 -23.79 -1.88 -14.82
C LEU A 470 -24.01 -1.93 -16.33
N LYS A 471 -25.16 -1.42 -16.77
CA LYS A 471 -25.44 -1.27 -18.21
C LYS A 471 -24.62 -0.10 -18.76
N PRO A 472 -23.92 -0.25 -19.90
CA PRO A 472 -23.27 0.87 -20.56
C PRO A 472 -24.32 1.92 -20.97
N TYR A 473 -23.92 3.20 -20.97
CA TYR A 473 -24.77 4.27 -21.50
C TYR A 473 -24.78 4.21 -23.01
N THR A 474 -25.95 4.45 -23.63
CA THR A 474 -26.13 4.41 -25.09
C THR A 474 -26.02 5.79 -25.74
N SER A 475 -26.05 6.88 -24.97
CA SER A 475 -25.86 8.25 -25.46
C SER A 475 -25.47 9.21 -24.34
N PHE A 476 -24.88 10.36 -24.70
CA PHE A 476 -24.55 11.41 -23.75
C PHE A 476 -25.80 12.02 -23.06
N ARG A 477 -26.95 12.07 -23.74
CA ARG A 477 -28.23 12.53 -23.13
C ARG A 477 -28.84 11.52 -22.16
N GLN A 478 -28.48 10.24 -22.25
CA GLN A 478 -28.84 9.27 -21.21
C GLN A 478 -27.91 9.39 -20.00
N PHE A 479 -26.64 9.73 -20.23
CA PHE A 479 -25.58 9.83 -19.23
C PHE A 479 -25.74 11.06 -18.31
N THR A 480 -26.15 12.21 -18.86
CA THR A 480 -26.34 13.45 -18.11
C THR A 480 -27.65 14.13 -18.48
N ASP A 481 -28.32 14.70 -17.48
CA ASP A 481 -29.56 15.47 -17.68
C ASP A 481 -29.29 16.92 -18.11
N ASN A 482 -28.02 17.32 -18.24
CA ASN A 482 -27.60 18.65 -18.67
C ASN A 482 -27.25 18.66 -20.16
N GLU A 483 -28.10 19.30 -20.97
CA GLU A 483 -27.94 19.36 -22.44
C GLU A 483 -26.64 20.06 -22.88
N GLU A 484 -26.14 21.03 -22.11
CA GLU A 484 -24.86 21.70 -22.40
C GLU A 484 -23.70 20.71 -22.25
N ILE A 485 -23.70 19.91 -21.18
CA ILE A 485 -22.68 18.89 -20.94
C ILE A 485 -22.80 17.78 -22.00
N ALA A 486 -24.01 17.30 -22.28
CA ALA A 486 -24.23 16.24 -23.26
C ALA A 486 -23.75 16.65 -24.67
N SER A 487 -24.12 17.85 -25.11
CA SER A 487 -23.72 18.37 -26.42
C SER A 487 -22.21 18.62 -26.52
N ALA A 488 -21.60 19.16 -25.47
CA ALA A 488 -20.15 19.36 -25.43
C ALA A 488 -19.36 18.04 -25.38
N LEU A 489 -19.85 17.02 -24.66
CA LEU A 489 -19.22 15.70 -24.66
C LEU A 489 -19.35 15.00 -26.01
N GLU A 490 -20.49 15.10 -26.68
CA GLU A 490 -20.67 14.60 -28.04
C GLU A 490 -19.73 15.30 -29.03
N GLU A 491 -19.61 16.63 -28.91
CA GLU A 491 -18.64 17.43 -29.69
C GLU A 491 -17.21 16.96 -29.43
N PHE A 492 -16.83 16.68 -28.18
CA PHE A 492 -15.47 16.30 -27.80
C PHE A 492 -15.12 14.86 -28.19
N TYR A 493 -15.94 13.88 -27.79
CA TYR A 493 -15.64 12.45 -27.88
C TYR A 493 -16.21 11.77 -29.12
N GLY A 494 -17.31 12.29 -29.67
CA GLY A 494 -18.04 11.74 -30.82
C GLY A 494 -18.86 10.48 -30.52
N ASP A 495 -18.43 9.64 -29.58
CA ASP A 495 -19.08 8.38 -29.21
C ASP A 495 -19.11 8.23 -27.68
N ILE A 496 -20.20 7.72 -27.11
CA ILE A 496 -20.32 7.48 -25.67
C ILE A 496 -19.36 6.38 -25.19
N ASP A 497 -19.04 5.43 -26.07
CA ASP A 497 -18.08 4.35 -25.79
C ASP A 497 -16.61 4.83 -25.80
N SER A 498 -16.35 6.09 -26.13
CA SER A 498 -15.03 6.73 -25.99
C SER A 498 -14.95 7.73 -24.83
N LEU A 499 -15.95 7.77 -23.94
CA LEU A 499 -15.88 8.59 -22.73
C LEU A 499 -14.83 8.04 -21.75
N GLU A 500 -13.91 8.91 -21.30
CA GLU A 500 -12.85 8.55 -20.35
C GLU A 500 -13.39 8.31 -18.92
N PHE A 501 -12.70 7.48 -18.14
CA PHE A 501 -13.12 7.05 -16.80
C PHE A 501 -13.37 8.20 -15.81
N TYR A 502 -12.37 9.05 -15.57
CA TYR A 502 -12.49 10.14 -14.59
C TYR A 502 -13.52 11.23 -15.00
N PRO A 503 -13.54 11.74 -16.24
CA PRO A 503 -14.63 12.61 -16.71
C PRO A 503 -16.00 11.94 -16.59
N GLY A 504 -16.12 10.66 -16.93
CA GLY A 504 -17.35 9.88 -16.77
C GLY A 504 -17.87 9.91 -15.33
N LEU A 505 -17.02 9.66 -14.35
CA LEU A 505 -17.39 9.69 -12.93
C LEU A 505 -17.84 11.07 -12.44
N MET A 506 -17.18 12.15 -12.88
CA MET A 506 -17.45 13.51 -12.39
C MET A 506 -18.64 14.19 -13.09
N LEU A 507 -18.95 13.78 -14.32
CA LEU A 507 -20.02 14.37 -15.14
C LEU A 507 -21.32 13.55 -15.15
N GLU A 508 -21.29 12.31 -14.64
CA GLU A 508 -22.49 11.47 -14.54
C GLU A 508 -23.58 12.18 -13.74
N ARG A 509 -24.84 12.04 -14.20
CA ARG A 509 -25.99 12.56 -13.46
C ARG A 509 -26.02 11.99 -12.04
N THR A 510 -26.31 12.86 -11.07
CA THR A 510 -26.43 12.47 -9.67
C THR A 510 -27.81 11.87 -9.42
N ARG A 511 -27.90 10.99 -8.42
CA ARG A 511 -29.21 10.57 -7.90
C ARG A 511 -29.85 11.73 -7.13
N GLU A 512 -31.17 11.76 -7.09
CA GLU A 512 -31.91 12.80 -6.36
C GLU A 512 -31.46 12.84 -4.90
N GLY A 513 -31.15 14.03 -4.39
CA GLY A 513 -30.66 14.23 -3.02
C GLY A 513 -29.29 13.62 -2.70
N SER A 514 -28.54 13.13 -3.69
CA SER A 514 -27.26 12.42 -3.48
C SER A 514 -26.04 13.21 -3.95
N ILE A 515 -24.87 12.91 -3.37
CA ILE A 515 -23.61 13.61 -3.63
C ILE A 515 -22.96 13.27 -4.99
N PHE A 516 -23.26 12.09 -5.54
CA PHE A 516 -22.72 11.58 -6.81
C PHE A 516 -23.70 10.67 -7.56
N GLY A 517 -23.29 10.20 -8.76
CA GLY A 517 -24.04 9.27 -9.60
C GLY A 517 -23.91 7.79 -9.19
N GLU A 518 -24.60 6.92 -9.95
CA GLU A 518 -24.63 5.46 -9.75
C GLU A 518 -23.22 4.85 -9.80
N SER A 519 -22.39 5.24 -10.77
CA SER A 519 -21.10 4.61 -11.02
C SER A 519 -20.14 4.81 -9.86
N MET A 520 -20.17 5.98 -9.21
CA MET A 520 -19.33 6.28 -8.05
C MET A 520 -19.60 5.31 -6.88
N VAL A 521 -20.86 4.95 -6.64
CA VAL A 521 -21.25 3.98 -5.61
C VAL A 521 -20.84 2.58 -6.01
N GLU A 522 -21.23 2.17 -7.20
CA GLU A 522 -21.15 0.78 -7.64
C GLU A 522 -19.70 0.35 -7.92
N MET A 523 -18.83 1.30 -8.31
CA MET A 523 -17.39 1.09 -8.47
C MET A 523 -16.62 1.35 -7.17
N GLY A 524 -16.96 2.39 -6.41
CA GLY A 524 -16.24 2.79 -5.20
C GLY A 524 -16.47 1.88 -4.00
N ALA A 525 -17.70 1.39 -3.79
CA ALA A 525 -18.04 0.56 -2.63
C ALA A 525 -17.28 -0.77 -2.61
N PRO A 526 -17.13 -1.54 -3.72
CA PRO A 526 -16.29 -2.73 -3.76
C PRO A 526 -14.84 -2.48 -3.31
N PHE A 527 -14.19 -1.43 -3.85
CA PHE A 527 -12.82 -1.08 -3.46
C PHE A 527 -12.72 -0.71 -1.98
N SER A 528 -13.63 0.14 -1.51
CA SER A 528 -13.64 0.59 -0.12
C SER A 528 -13.85 -0.58 0.85
N LEU A 529 -14.87 -1.42 0.64
CA LEU A 529 -15.17 -2.53 1.54
C LEU A 529 -14.08 -3.60 1.52
N LYS A 530 -13.50 -3.90 0.35
CA LYS A 530 -12.36 -4.82 0.24
C LYS A 530 -11.12 -4.27 0.95
N GLY A 531 -10.83 -2.98 0.82
CA GLY A 531 -9.70 -2.33 1.53
C GLY A 531 -9.88 -2.28 3.05
N LEU A 532 -11.11 -2.17 3.53
CA LEU A 532 -11.44 -2.14 4.96
C LEU A 532 -11.42 -3.54 5.58
N LEU A 533 -12.23 -4.47 5.06
CA LEU A 533 -12.34 -5.82 5.66
C LEU A 533 -11.25 -6.78 5.20
N GLY A 534 -10.54 -6.45 4.10
CA GLY A 534 -9.32 -7.15 3.69
C GLY A 534 -8.14 -6.89 4.63
N ASN A 535 -8.28 -6.00 5.62
CA ASN A 535 -7.24 -5.76 6.61
C ASN A 535 -7.05 -7.01 7.50
N PRO A 536 -5.79 -7.41 7.80
CA PRO A 536 -5.51 -8.57 8.64
C PRO A 536 -6.15 -8.49 10.03
N ILE A 537 -6.39 -7.30 10.60
CA ILE A 537 -7.05 -7.21 11.91
C ILE A 537 -8.48 -7.75 11.90
N CYS A 538 -9.12 -7.83 10.72
CA CYS A 538 -10.45 -8.40 10.54
C CYS A 538 -10.44 -9.92 10.38
N SER A 539 -9.25 -10.56 10.31
CA SER A 539 -9.14 -12.01 10.21
C SER A 539 -9.55 -12.69 11.51
N PRO A 540 -10.02 -13.96 11.45
CA PRO A 540 -10.29 -14.75 12.66
C PRO A 540 -9.09 -14.87 13.60
N ASP A 541 -7.87 -14.79 13.06
CA ASP A 541 -6.64 -14.92 13.84
C ASP A 541 -6.36 -13.69 14.70
N TYR A 542 -6.59 -12.49 14.15
CA TYR A 542 -6.31 -11.22 14.81
C TYR A 542 -7.49 -10.64 15.58
N TRP A 543 -8.73 -10.91 15.17
CA TRP A 543 -9.91 -10.30 15.78
C TRP A 543 -10.29 -10.93 17.12
N LYS A 544 -9.40 -10.74 18.11
CA LYS A 544 -9.47 -11.28 19.46
C LYS A 544 -9.07 -10.20 20.47
N PRO A 545 -9.62 -10.18 21.69
CA PRO A 545 -9.26 -9.18 22.68
C PRO A 545 -7.75 -9.11 22.97
N SER A 546 -7.04 -10.24 22.98
CA SER A 546 -5.60 -10.30 23.22
C SER A 546 -4.78 -9.45 22.25
N THR A 547 -5.18 -9.35 20.98
CA THR A 547 -4.51 -8.55 19.95
C THR A 547 -4.51 -7.06 20.29
N PHE A 548 -5.52 -6.62 21.04
CA PHE A 548 -5.72 -5.22 21.43
C PHE A 548 -5.38 -4.99 22.92
N GLY A 549 -4.58 -5.87 23.53
CA GLY A 549 -4.23 -5.77 24.94
C GLY A 549 -5.37 -6.07 25.90
N GLY A 550 -6.23 -7.00 25.54
CA GLY A 550 -7.34 -7.46 26.37
C GLY A 550 -8.65 -6.76 26.05
N LYS A 551 -9.63 -6.93 26.95
CA LYS A 551 -10.99 -6.42 26.75
C LYS A 551 -11.03 -4.90 26.64
N VAL A 552 -10.18 -4.19 27.40
CA VAL A 552 -10.15 -2.72 27.41
C VAL A 552 -9.85 -2.16 26.03
N GLY A 553 -8.75 -2.56 25.38
CA GLY A 553 -8.43 -2.07 24.03
C GLY A 553 -9.40 -2.56 22.97
N PHE A 554 -9.96 -3.77 23.12
CA PHE A 554 -10.99 -4.26 22.21
C PHE A 554 -12.30 -3.45 22.31
N ASP A 555 -12.69 -3.05 23.51
CA ASP A 555 -13.87 -2.21 23.74
C ASP A 555 -13.65 -0.78 23.20
N ILE A 556 -12.42 -0.26 23.23
CA ILE A 556 -12.07 1.02 22.56
C ILE A 556 -12.40 0.91 21.07
N VAL A 557 -11.90 -0.11 20.38
CA VAL A 557 -12.18 -0.33 18.96
C VAL A 557 -13.68 -0.46 18.68
N ASN A 558 -14.39 -1.31 19.44
CA ASN A 558 -15.81 -1.60 19.20
C ASN A 558 -16.74 -0.42 19.51
N SER A 559 -16.30 0.52 20.34
CA SER A 559 -17.08 1.69 20.75
C SER A 559 -16.57 3.03 20.18
N ALA A 560 -15.65 2.96 19.23
CA ALA A 560 -15.07 4.10 18.54
C ALA A 560 -16.12 4.87 17.73
N THR A 561 -16.07 6.20 17.83
CA THR A 561 -16.89 7.14 17.05
C THR A 561 -16.08 8.40 16.82
N LEU A 562 -16.36 9.13 15.74
CA LEU A 562 -15.76 10.43 15.45
C LEU A 562 -15.94 11.39 16.62
N LYS A 563 -17.12 11.36 17.27
CA LYS A 563 -17.40 12.18 18.45
C LYS A 563 -16.47 11.86 19.61
N ARG A 564 -16.22 10.57 19.89
CA ARG A 564 -15.29 10.17 20.96
C ARG A 564 -13.85 10.50 20.61
N LEU A 565 -13.43 10.26 19.36
CA LEU A 565 -12.11 10.64 18.87
C LEU A 565 -11.83 12.12 19.10
N VAL A 566 -12.79 13.01 18.83
CA VAL A 566 -12.62 14.44 19.10
C VAL A 566 -12.71 14.72 20.60
N CYS A 567 -13.84 14.41 21.22
CA CYS A 567 -14.15 14.92 22.56
C CYS A 567 -13.32 14.31 23.69
N LEU A 568 -12.67 13.15 23.49
CA LEU A 568 -11.71 12.60 24.44
C LEU A 568 -10.30 13.19 24.27
N ASN A 569 -10.04 13.91 23.17
CA ASN A 569 -8.73 14.48 22.83
C ASN A 569 -8.74 16.01 22.75
N THR A 570 -9.80 16.65 23.23
CA THR A 570 -9.96 18.11 23.29
C THR A 570 -10.41 18.55 24.68
N ARG A 571 -10.17 19.82 25.05
CA ARG A 571 -10.57 20.33 26.38
C ARG A 571 -12.08 20.48 26.49
N THR A 572 -12.72 20.89 25.41
CA THR A 572 -14.18 20.98 25.29
C THR A 572 -14.65 20.10 24.14
N CYS A 573 -15.92 19.68 24.16
CA CYS A 573 -16.51 18.84 23.12
C CYS A 573 -17.29 19.72 22.13
N PRO A 574 -16.71 20.11 20.97
CA PRO A 574 -17.40 20.92 19.96
C PRO A 574 -18.51 20.13 19.25
N TYR A 575 -19.30 20.81 18.40
CA TYR A 575 -20.14 20.09 17.45
C TYR A 575 -19.24 19.35 16.46
N VAL A 576 -19.41 18.03 16.39
CA VAL A 576 -18.66 17.17 15.49
C VAL A 576 -19.59 16.15 14.85
N ALA A 577 -19.59 16.15 13.52
CA ALA A 577 -20.33 15.21 12.68
C ALA A 577 -19.77 15.27 11.26
N PHE A 578 -20.13 14.32 10.41
CA PHE A 578 -19.90 14.41 8.95
C PHE A 578 -21.02 15.12 8.18
N ARG A 579 -22.04 15.59 8.92
CA ARG A 579 -23.16 16.34 8.38
C ARG A 579 -23.28 17.70 9.07
N VAL A 580 -23.66 18.72 8.32
CA VAL A 580 -24.05 20.03 8.88
C VAL A 580 -25.24 19.87 9.84
N PRO A 581 -25.33 20.70 10.90
CA PRO A 581 -26.48 20.69 11.80
C PRO A 581 -27.79 20.91 11.02
N LYS A 582 -28.86 20.21 11.38
CA LYS A 582 -30.19 20.57 10.89
C LYS A 582 -30.59 21.89 11.55
N GLU A 583 -30.93 22.91 10.76
CA GLU A 583 -31.54 24.13 11.31
C GLU A 583 -32.83 23.73 12.04
N GLU A 584 -32.93 24.01 13.35
CA GLU A 584 -34.23 24.12 14.01
C GLU A 584 -34.98 25.23 13.27
N GLN A 585 -36.04 24.88 12.54
CA GLN A 585 -36.90 25.86 11.88
C GLN A 585 -37.34 26.90 12.89
N SER A 586 -36.79 28.10 12.77
CA SER A 586 -37.24 29.26 13.51
C SER A 586 -38.71 29.49 13.17
N GLN A 587 -39.56 29.34 14.18
CA GLN A 587 -40.92 29.82 14.16
C GLN A 587 -40.93 31.30 13.82
N THR A 588 -41.21 31.63 12.56
CA THR A 588 -41.71 32.95 12.18
C THR A 588 -42.83 32.77 11.15
N GLY A 589 -44.07 32.98 11.59
CA GLY A 589 -45.17 33.33 10.68
C GLY A 589 -46.50 32.59 10.86
N LYS A 590 -47.19 32.76 12.00
CA LYS A 590 -48.56 33.29 12.04
C LYS A 590 -49.04 33.48 13.48
N SER A 591 -49.20 34.74 13.86
CA SER A 591 -49.97 35.23 14.99
C SER A 591 -51.46 34.98 14.76
N ASP A 592 -52.12 34.28 15.67
CA ASP A 592 -53.39 34.74 16.24
C ASP A 592 -53.72 33.98 17.54
N GLY A 593 -54.19 34.73 18.53
CA GLY A 593 -54.03 34.40 19.95
C GLY A 593 -55.14 33.60 20.62
N LYS A 594 -54.77 32.90 21.70
CA LYS A 594 -55.35 33.06 23.06
C LYS A 594 -54.57 32.18 24.04
N VAL A 595 -54.08 32.81 25.12
CA VAL A 595 -53.40 32.17 26.25
C VAL A 595 -54.43 31.78 27.31
N ARG A 596 -54.36 30.54 27.84
CA ARG A 596 -54.34 30.18 29.29
C ARG A 596 -54.33 28.65 29.52
N PRO A 597 -53.88 28.16 30.69
CA PRO A 597 -52.69 27.32 30.83
C PRO A 597 -53.02 25.91 31.37
N ASP A 598 -51.96 25.15 31.69
CA ASP A 598 -51.87 23.82 32.36
C ASP A 598 -51.18 22.84 31.38
N GLU A 599 -50.03 22.21 31.63
CA GLU A 599 -49.26 21.91 32.84
C GLU A 599 -47.77 21.76 32.46
N LEU A 600 -46.89 22.27 33.32
CA LEU A 600 -45.50 21.86 33.40
C LEU A 600 -45.47 20.51 34.14
N ALA A 601 -45.00 19.45 33.49
CA ALA A 601 -44.62 18.22 34.18
C ALA A 601 -43.37 17.60 33.56
N VAL A 602 -42.30 17.71 34.34
CA VAL A 602 -41.08 16.92 34.32
C VAL A 602 -41.42 15.41 34.28
N VAL A 603 -40.79 14.67 33.39
CA VAL A 603 -40.75 13.19 33.41
C VAL A 603 -39.27 12.84 33.56
N MET A 604 -38.70 12.74 34.77
CA MET A 604 -38.79 11.63 35.74
C MET A 604 -38.78 10.23 35.12
N THR A 605 -37.61 9.60 35.28
CA THR A 605 -37.30 8.19 35.12
C THR A 605 -38.25 7.29 35.91
N THR A 606 -38.66 6.18 35.31
CA THR A 606 -39.60 5.20 35.87
C THR A 606 -38.95 4.30 36.92
N LEU A 607 -39.82 3.78 37.79
CA LEU A 607 -39.61 3.25 39.13
C LEU A 607 -38.99 1.84 39.20
N ASP A 608 -38.59 1.24 38.09
CA ASP A 608 -38.06 -0.14 38.06
C ASP A 608 -36.54 -0.23 38.27
N ASP A 609 -35.79 0.85 38.00
CA ASP A 609 -34.34 0.90 38.29
C ASP A 609 -34.03 1.27 39.76
N LYS A 610 -35.06 1.55 40.56
CA LYS A 610 -34.95 1.96 41.97
C LYS A 610 -35.06 0.81 42.98
N LEU A 611 -35.11 -0.44 42.54
CA LEU A 611 -35.37 -1.59 43.42
C LEU A 611 -34.15 -2.46 43.77
N LEU A 612 -32.94 -2.11 43.32
CA LEU A 612 -31.69 -2.80 43.70
C LEU A 612 -30.52 -1.78 43.78
N GLY A 613 -30.50 -0.81 44.72
CA GLY A 613 -29.86 -0.91 46.04
C GLY A 613 -28.34 -1.16 45.94
N GLU A 614 -27.39 -0.33 46.37
CA GLU A 614 -27.35 0.71 47.41
C GLU A 614 -26.18 1.71 47.21
N LYS A 615 -26.29 2.83 47.91
CA LYS A 615 -25.54 4.08 47.79
C LYS A 615 -24.18 4.10 48.51
N LEU A 616 -23.29 4.92 47.96
CA LEU A 616 -22.20 5.63 48.64
C LEU A 616 -22.69 6.53 49.79
N GLN A 617 -21.98 6.52 50.92
CA GLN A 617 -21.01 7.56 51.34
C GLN A 617 -20.66 7.38 52.82
N TYR A 618 -19.39 7.60 53.22
CA TYR A 618 -19.00 8.45 54.35
C TYR A 618 -17.48 8.74 54.33
N TYR A 619 -17.13 9.94 54.75
CA TYR A 619 -15.79 10.49 54.95
C TYR A 619 -15.75 10.98 56.41
N TYR A 620 -14.80 10.54 57.25
CA TYR A 620 -13.92 11.38 58.11
C TYR A 620 -13.04 10.58 59.09
N SER A 621 -11.76 10.99 59.10
CA SER A 621 -10.75 11.15 60.19
C SER A 621 -9.98 10.00 60.87
N SER A 622 -8.70 10.34 60.99
CA SER A 622 -7.56 9.81 61.72
C SER A 622 -7.77 9.42 63.19
N SER A 623 -6.91 8.50 63.65
CA SER A 623 -6.32 8.51 64.99
C SER A 623 -4.91 7.93 64.94
N GLU A 624 -4.00 8.65 65.58
CA GLU A 624 -2.60 8.34 65.92
C GLU A 624 -2.51 7.12 66.85
N ASP A 625 -1.44 6.31 66.77
CA ASP A 625 -0.63 5.94 67.94
C ASP A 625 0.72 5.30 67.52
N GLU A 626 1.67 5.33 68.46
CA GLU A 626 3.12 5.36 68.30
C GLU A 626 3.85 3.99 68.18
N GLY A 627 5.14 4.05 67.79
CA GLY A 627 6.19 3.32 68.54
C GLY A 627 7.23 2.46 67.80
N SER A 628 8.45 3.02 67.64
CA SER A 628 9.80 2.39 67.64
C SER A 628 10.27 1.56 66.44
N ASP A 629 11.56 1.49 66.06
CA ASP A 629 12.80 2.27 66.28
C ASP A 629 13.90 1.66 65.38
N ASN A 630 15.01 2.41 65.20
CA ASN A 630 16.34 2.09 64.65
C ASN A 630 16.53 2.41 63.15
N GLU A 631 17.16 3.54 62.79
CA GLU A 631 18.62 3.87 62.82
C GLU A 631 19.38 3.05 61.75
N ASP A 632 20.05 3.64 60.76
CA ASP A 632 21.26 4.46 60.89
C ASP A 632 21.39 5.63 59.89
N GLU A 633 22.12 6.65 60.35
CA GLU A 633 22.50 7.93 59.74
C GLU A 633 23.78 7.87 58.87
N ASP A 634 23.92 8.87 57.98
CA ASP A 634 25.09 9.77 57.82
C ASP A 634 24.89 10.58 56.50
N GLY A 635 24.57 11.88 56.50
CA GLY A 635 25.50 13.04 56.59
C GLY A 635 26.04 13.42 55.19
N GLU A 636 26.06 14.64 54.61
CA GLU A 636 25.83 16.02 55.04
C GLU A 636 25.62 16.95 53.79
N ASN A 637 25.19 18.18 54.07
CA ASN A 637 24.82 19.33 53.22
C ASN A 637 25.93 20.03 52.37
N LYS A 638 25.52 20.66 51.23
CA LYS A 638 25.72 22.09 50.75
C LYS A 638 26.22 22.34 49.28
N THR A 639 25.33 22.97 48.50
CA THR A 639 25.45 24.17 47.60
C THR A 639 26.50 24.32 46.47
N ILE A 640 25.95 24.63 45.27
CA ILE A 640 26.30 25.64 44.22
C ILE A 640 27.55 25.44 43.32
N ARG A 641 27.25 25.35 41.99
CA ARG A 641 27.99 25.70 40.75
C ARG A 641 29.52 25.47 40.69
N ASP A 642 29.97 24.69 39.69
CA ASP A 642 30.72 25.26 38.57
C ASP A 642 30.76 24.38 37.31
N ALA A 643 31.02 25.04 36.18
CA ALA A 643 31.20 24.47 34.85
C ALA A 643 32.64 23.96 34.64
N ASN A 644 32.80 23.04 33.68
CA ASN A 644 34.01 22.31 33.26
C ASN A 644 34.37 21.07 34.08
N VAL A 645 33.86 19.90 33.64
CA VAL A 645 34.63 18.65 33.69
C VAL A 645 34.43 17.90 32.38
N THR A 646 35.59 17.52 31.84
CA THR A 646 35.93 16.77 30.64
C THR A 646 35.16 15.44 30.52
N GLU A 647 34.79 15.08 29.30
CA GLU A 647 34.25 13.75 28.97
C GLU A 647 35.22 12.64 29.43
N PRO A 648 34.72 11.49 29.92
CA PRO A 648 35.56 10.41 30.40
C PRO A 648 36.27 9.69 29.24
N GLU A 649 37.60 9.59 29.31
CA GLU A 649 38.37 8.63 28.51
C GLU A 649 38.02 7.21 28.96
N ILE A 650 37.62 6.37 28.00
CA ILE A 650 37.41 4.93 28.20
C ILE A 650 38.51 4.19 27.43
N ASP A 651 39.20 3.33 28.15
CA ASP A 651 40.37 2.56 27.74
C ASP A 651 40.10 1.62 26.54
N TYR A 652 41.00 1.62 25.55
CA TYR A 652 40.89 0.82 24.33
C TYR A 652 41.50 -0.56 24.53
N SER A 653 40.73 -1.63 24.31
CA SER A 653 41.32 -2.98 24.18
C SER A 653 42.13 -3.08 22.88
N ALA A 654 43.40 -3.44 22.98
CA ALA A 654 44.36 -3.51 21.86
C ALA A 654 44.12 -4.63 20.83
N ASP A 655 42.94 -5.28 20.79
CA ASP A 655 42.71 -6.45 19.93
C ASP A 655 41.43 -6.39 19.07
N GLY A 656 40.82 -5.21 18.91
CA GLY A 656 39.92 -4.90 17.79
C GLY A 656 38.72 -5.83 17.52
N SER A 657 38.34 -6.70 18.44
CA SER A 657 37.27 -7.69 18.26
C SER A 657 36.07 -7.38 19.14
N ALA A 658 34.99 -6.90 18.52
CA ALA A 658 33.67 -6.87 19.14
C ALA A 658 32.83 -8.00 18.54
N VAL A 659 32.58 -9.05 19.32
CA VAL A 659 31.83 -10.27 18.94
C VAL A 659 30.30 -10.07 19.00
N ASN A 660 29.82 -8.82 19.06
CA ASN A 660 28.42 -8.54 19.35
C ASN A 660 27.71 -7.89 18.17
N THR A 661 26.85 -8.65 17.49
CA THR A 661 25.88 -8.20 16.48
C THR A 661 24.70 -7.40 17.07
N GLY A 662 24.77 -7.03 18.35
CA GLY A 662 23.75 -6.24 19.04
C GLY A 662 23.87 -4.71 18.82
N PRO A 663 23.01 -3.92 19.49
CA PRO A 663 22.94 -2.46 19.30
C PRO A 663 24.27 -1.72 19.47
N LYS A 664 25.17 -2.23 20.32
CA LYS A 664 26.51 -1.65 20.53
C LYS A 664 27.46 -1.85 19.34
N GLY A 665 27.35 -2.96 18.61
CA GLY A 665 28.13 -3.21 17.40
C GLY A 665 27.69 -2.31 16.25
N VAL A 666 26.37 -2.13 16.09
CA VAL A 666 25.78 -1.23 15.10
C VAL A 666 26.21 0.22 15.32
N ILE A 667 26.24 0.68 16.58
CA ILE A 667 26.71 2.03 16.93
C ILE A 667 28.20 2.20 16.62
N ASN A 668 29.01 1.17 16.83
CA ASN A 668 30.44 1.23 16.55
C ASN A 668 30.73 1.25 15.04
N ASP A 669 29.99 0.45 14.26
CA ASP A 669 30.07 0.44 12.79
C ASP A 669 29.60 1.77 12.20
N TRP A 670 28.55 2.37 12.76
CA TRP A 670 28.09 3.71 12.37
C TRP A 670 29.13 4.80 12.66
N ARG A 671 29.79 4.75 13.83
CA ARG A 671 30.87 5.70 14.17
C ARG A 671 32.07 5.56 13.23
N LYS A 672 32.46 4.33 12.90
CA LYS A 672 33.57 4.05 11.98
C LYS A 672 33.23 4.49 10.55
N TYR A 673 31.99 4.27 10.10
CA TYR A 673 31.47 4.80 8.84
C TYR A 673 31.58 6.32 8.77
N LYS A 674 31.11 7.04 9.82
CA LYS A 674 31.18 8.51 9.87
C LYS A 674 32.62 9.03 9.85
N GLN A 675 33.56 8.30 10.45
CA GLN A 675 34.97 8.69 10.46
C GLN A 675 35.61 8.57 9.08
N LEU A 676 35.33 7.48 8.35
CA LEU A 676 35.85 7.26 6.99
C LEU A 676 35.26 8.25 5.97
N GLU A 677 33.97 8.60 6.12
CA GLU A 677 33.32 9.61 5.27
C GLU A 677 34.01 10.99 5.39
N VAL A 678 34.40 11.37 6.61
CA VAL A 678 35.10 12.64 6.87
C VAL A 678 36.52 12.62 6.32
N GLU A 679 37.25 11.50 6.44
CA GLU A 679 38.59 11.36 5.85
C GLU A 679 38.57 11.45 4.32
N GLN A 680 37.64 10.77 3.65
CA GLN A 680 37.51 10.84 2.19
C GLN A 680 37.16 12.25 1.70
N LYS A 681 36.23 12.95 2.36
CA LYS A 681 35.90 14.35 2.03
C LYS A 681 37.12 15.26 2.19
N GLN A 682 37.99 15.00 3.17
CA GLN A 682 39.25 15.74 3.32
C GLN A 682 40.30 15.40 2.25
N GLU A 683 40.40 14.14 1.83
CA GLU A 683 41.30 13.74 0.75
C GLU A 683 40.86 14.30 -0.61
N GLN A 684 39.58 14.20 -0.95
CA GLN A 684 39.01 14.79 -2.17
C GLN A 684 39.23 16.30 -2.21
N LYS A 685 39.08 17.00 -1.07
CA LYS A 685 39.36 18.43 -0.97
C LYS A 685 40.84 18.75 -1.22
N LYS A 686 41.76 17.96 -0.66
CA LYS A 686 43.21 18.11 -0.90
C LYS A 686 43.57 17.80 -2.36
N GLU A 687 42.91 16.84 -2.98
CA GLU A 687 43.14 16.47 -4.37
C GLU A 687 42.61 17.54 -5.34
N MET A 688 41.42 18.09 -5.07
CA MET A 688 40.86 19.24 -5.78
C MET A 688 41.76 20.48 -5.67
N GLU A 689 42.27 20.79 -4.47
CA GLU A 689 43.23 21.90 -4.27
C GLU A 689 44.53 21.67 -5.05
N ARG A 690 45.03 20.44 -5.14
CA ARG A 690 46.19 20.10 -5.97
C ARG A 690 45.88 20.25 -7.47
N LEU A 691 44.67 19.91 -7.90
CA LEU A 691 44.23 20.03 -9.29
C LEU A 691 44.12 21.50 -9.70
N ILE A 692 43.50 22.33 -8.85
CA ILE A 692 43.40 23.80 -9.03
C ILE A 692 44.80 24.42 -9.11
N LYS A 693 45.72 24.00 -8.23
CA LYS A 693 47.11 24.51 -8.22
C LYS A 693 47.91 24.07 -9.46
N LYS A 694 47.62 22.90 -10.02
CA LYS A 694 48.19 22.44 -11.31
C LYS A 694 47.64 23.24 -12.49
N LEU A 695 46.34 23.55 -12.48
CA LEU A 695 45.67 24.32 -13.53
C LEU A 695 46.08 25.80 -13.51
N SER A 696 46.51 26.35 -12.38
CA SER A 696 46.91 27.76 -12.25
C SER A 696 48.38 28.05 -12.59
N MET A 697 49.16 27.07 -13.07
CA MET A 697 50.59 27.26 -13.36
C MET A 697 50.92 27.10 -14.86
N THR A 698 50.57 28.10 -15.66
CA THR A 698 51.21 28.39 -16.96
C THR A 698 51.34 29.91 -17.16
N CYS A 699 52.57 30.40 -17.36
CA CYS A 699 52.95 31.82 -17.39
C CYS A 699 52.43 32.57 -18.63
N ARG A 700 51.66 33.66 -18.47
CA ARG A 700 51.37 34.68 -19.53
C ARG A 700 51.07 36.07 -18.95
N SER A 701 51.21 37.10 -19.79
CA SER A 701 51.38 38.53 -19.49
C SER A 701 50.12 39.30 -19.10
N ASP A 702 50.30 40.44 -18.41
CA ASP A 702 49.25 41.28 -17.80
C ASP A 702 48.13 41.78 -18.74
N LEU A 703 48.34 41.81 -20.06
CA LEU A 703 47.29 42.16 -21.03
C LEU A 703 46.24 41.05 -21.24
N ASP A 704 46.56 39.80 -20.88
CA ASP A 704 45.61 38.69 -20.90
C ASP A 704 44.70 38.72 -19.66
N LEU A 705 45.13 39.33 -18.55
CA LEU A 705 44.35 39.42 -17.30
C LEU A 705 43.09 40.30 -17.42
N GLU A 706 43.14 41.38 -18.20
CA GLU A 706 41.95 42.22 -18.42
C GLU A 706 40.96 41.54 -19.37
N LYS A 707 41.47 40.86 -20.40
CA LYS A 707 40.66 40.09 -21.34
C LYS A 707 40.02 38.87 -20.69
N ASP A 708 40.71 38.27 -19.72
CA ASP A 708 40.19 37.16 -18.94
C ASP A 708 39.22 37.63 -17.86
N LYS A 709 39.36 38.84 -17.27
CA LYS A 709 38.33 39.43 -16.41
C LYS A 709 37.04 39.73 -17.17
N GLU A 710 37.12 40.21 -18.41
CA GLU A 710 35.94 40.41 -19.26
C GLU A 710 35.30 39.08 -19.68
N LYS A 711 36.12 38.06 -20.00
CA LYS A 711 35.63 36.71 -20.27
C LYS A 711 35.05 36.02 -19.04
N GLU A 712 35.64 36.19 -17.86
CA GLU A 712 35.13 35.68 -16.58
C GLU A 712 33.79 36.32 -16.24
N LYS A 713 33.64 37.62 -16.46
CA LYS A 713 32.39 38.32 -16.25
C LYS A 713 31.32 37.89 -17.26
N ALA A 714 31.69 37.74 -18.53
CA ALA A 714 30.81 37.20 -19.56
C ALA A 714 30.45 35.72 -19.36
N LEU A 715 31.36 34.93 -18.76
CA LEU A 715 31.14 33.53 -18.40
C LEU A 715 30.27 33.43 -17.14
N GLN A 716 30.48 34.28 -16.12
CA GLN A 716 29.61 34.38 -14.95
C GLN A 716 28.20 34.83 -15.32
N ASP A 717 28.06 35.77 -16.25
CA ASP A 717 26.74 36.21 -16.73
C ASP A 717 26.07 35.14 -17.61
N LYS A 718 26.83 34.34 -18.37
CA LYS A 718 26.31 33.15 -19.07
C LYS A 718 25.91 32.01 -18.12
N ILE A 719 26.68 31.79 -17.05
CA ILE A 719 26.40 30.79 -16.00
C ILE A 719 25.17 31.21 -15.18
N LYS A 720 24.99 32.50 -14.89
CA LYS A 720 23.78 33.02 -14.22
C LYS A 720 22.56 33.08 -15.15
N GLY A 721 22.77 33.19 -16.46
CA GLY A 721 21.71 33.45 -17.45
C GLY A 721 21.09 32.24 -18.13
N LYS A 722 21.70 31.04 -18.06
CA LYS A 722 21.11 29.81 -18.62
C LYS A 722 21.53 28.59 -17.80
N MET A 723 20.71 28.23 -16.82
CA MET A 723 20.65 26.87 -16.31
C MET A 723 19.22 26.63 -15.82
N THR A 724 18.54 25.65 -16.40
CA THR A 724 17.18 25.32 -15.97
C THR A 724 17.23 24.57 -14.65
N MET A 725 16.22 24.77 -13.82
CA MET A 725 16.05 24.15 -12.50
C MET A 725 16.03 22.60 -12.53
N GLN A 726 15.96 21.99 -13.71
CA GLN A 726 16.00 20.54 -13.92
C GLN A 726 17.42 19.96 -13.92
N GLU A 727 18.44 20.72 -14.31
CA GLU A 727 19.83 20.21 -14.36
C GLU A 727 20.58 20.40 -13.03
N TYR A 728 20.21 21.41 -12.23
CA TYR A 728 20.80 21.61 -10.90
C TYR A 728 20.37 20.53 -9.89
N ASN A 729 19.17 19.97 -10.06
CA ASN A 729 18.65 18.89 -9.21
C ASN A 729 19.27 17.51 -9.48
N MET A 730 20.04 17.33 -10.57
CA MET A 730 20.67 16.05 -10.90
C MET A 730 22.12 15.93 -10.42
N LEU A 731 22.71 16.98 -9.84
CA LEU A 731 24.12 17.03 -9.46
C LEU A 731 24.38 17.26 -7.96
N GLN A 732 23.35 17.17 -7.11
CA GLN A 732 23.53 17.14 -5.66
C GLN A 732 23.04 15.79 -5.10
N GLU A 733 24.03 14.91 -4.93
CA GLU A 733 24.12 13.86 -3.90
C GLU A 733 23.05 12.76 -3.92
N GLU A 734 23.34 11.67 -4.64
CA GLU A 734 22.84 10.31 -4.31
C GLU A 734 23.64 9.17 -4.97
N GLU A 735 24.60 9.41 -5.89
CA GLU A 735 25.41 8.32 -6.48
C GLU A 735 26.64 7.91 -5.63
N ASP A 736 27.34 8.84 -4.96
CA ASP A 736 28.56 8.49 -4.18
C ASP A 736 28.25 7.82 -2.82
N ASP A 737 27.04 7.99 -2.29
CA ASP A 737 26.66 7.47 -0.97
C ASP A 737 26.15 6.02 -1.03
N GLU A 738 25.45 5.61 -2.10
CA GLU A 738 24.97 4.23 -2.25
C GLU A 738 26.10 3.25 -2.57
N ASP A 739 26.99 3.60 -3.50
CA ASP A 739 28.10 2.73 -3.92
C ASP A 739 29.09 2.49 -2.77
N PHE A 740 29.41 3.52 -1.98
CA PHE A 740 30.26 3.38 -0.81
C PHE A 740 29.60 2.55 0.30
N LEU A 741 28.31 2.79 0.58
CA LEU A 741 27.57 2.03 1.58
C LEU A 741 27.45 0.55 1.17
N GLN A 742 27.28 0.28 -0.12
CA GLN A 742 27.28 -1.07 -0.68
C GLN A 742 28.66 -1.73 -0.56
N HIS A 743 29.74 -0.99 -0.84
CA HIS A 743 31.11 -1.48 -0.68
C HIS A 743 31.46 -1.78 0.79
N TYR A 744 31.06 -0.90 1.71
CA TYR A 744 31.27 -1.07 3.15
C TYR A 744 30.44 -2.22 3.71
N ARG A 745 29.16 -2.36 3.29
CA ARG A 745 28.32 -3.52 3.60
C ARG A 745 28.96 -4.82 3.12
N MET A 746 29.45 -4.86 1.87
CA MET A 746 30.17 -6.02 1.33
C MET A 746 31.43 -6.35 2.14
N GLN A 747 32.26 -5.34 2.46
CA GLN A 747 33.47 -5.57 3.27
C GLN A 747 33.14 -6.09 4.67
N ARG A 748 32.11 -5.56 5.34
CA ARG A 748 31.67 -6.05 6.67
C ARG A 748 31.07 -7.45 6.60
N ILE A 749 30.29 -7.75 5.57
CA ILE A 749 29.75 -9.10 5.33
C ILE A 749 30.89 -10.09 5.06
N GLU A 750 31.89 -9.70 4.27
CA GLU A 750 33.08 -10.53 3.97
C GLU A 750 33.92 -10.78 5.23
N GLU A 751 34.14 -9.77 6.06
CA GLU A 751 34.87 -9.86 7.33
C GLU A 751 34.13 -10.74 8.35
N MET A 752 32.79 -10.61 8.44
CA MET A 752 31.92 -11.45 9.27
C MET A 752 31.88 -12.90 8.74
N ARG A 753 31.80 -13.10 7.42
CA ARG A 753 31.87 -14.43 6.77
C ARG A 753 33.21 -15.12 7.05
N ARG A 754 34.33 -14.41 7.00
CA ARG A 754 35.66 -14.97 7.33
C ARG A 754 35.77 -15.40 8.79
N GLN A 755 35.08 -14.73 9.71
CA GLN A 755 35.03 -15.10 11.13
C GLN A 755 34.08 -16.28 11.41
N LEU A 756 32.98 -16.41 10.65
CA LEU A 756 32.02 -17.52 10.74
C LEU A 756 32.51 -18.83 10.08
N CYS A 757 33.39 -18.77 9.08
CA CYS A 757 33.91 -19.93 8.35
C CYS A 757 35.04 -20.72 9.08
N ARG A 758 35.03 -20.75 10.42
CA ARG A 758 35.92 -21.62 11.23
C ARG A 758 35.30 -22.97 11.61
N GLY A 759 34.20 -23.36 10.96
CA GLY A 759 33.50 -24.63 11.20
C GLY A 759 34.22 -25.87 10.68
N LYS A 760 33.95 -27.01 11.31
CA LYS A 760 34.41 -28.35 10.91
C LYS A 760 33.75 -28.74 9.56
N ARG A 761 34.53 -29.33 8.64
CA ARG A 761 34.05 -29.76 7.31
C ARG A 761 33.86 -31.27 7.25
N PHE A 762 32.77 -31.74 6.65
CA PHE A 762 32.33 -33.15 6.65
C PHE A 762 32.56 -33.86 5.31
N GLU A 763 32.18 -33.23 4.18
CA GLU A 763 32.52 -33.62 2.78
C GLU A 763 32.20 -35.05 2.32
N GLN A 764 31.60 -35.88 3.18
CA GLN A 764 31.24 -37.27 2.90
C GLN A 764 29.98 -37.66 3.68
N VAL A 765 29.34 -38.76 3.26
CA VAL A 765 28.21 -39.36 3.98
C VAL A 765 28.73 -40.37 5.01
N TYR A 766 28.27 -40.27 6.25
CA TYR A 766 28.68 -41.15 7.35
C TYR A 766 27.64 -42.25 7.60
N GLU A 767 28.04 -43.51 7.50
CA GLU A 767 27.15 -44.64 7.79
C GLU A 767 27.10 -44.93 9.30
N LEU A 768 25.88 -44.99 9.84
CA LEU A 768 25.58 -45.24 11.25
C LEU A 768 25.10 -46.69 11.40
N ASN A 769 25.72 -47.46 12.30
CA ASN A 769 25.50 -48.90 12.41
C ASN A 769 24.65 -49.30 13.61
N SER A 770 24.37 -48.38 14.53
CA SER A 770 23.57 -48.62 15.73
C SER A 770 22.70 -47.41 16.10
N GLY A 771 21.66 -47.65 16.92
CA GLY A 771 20.86 -46.57 17.52
C GLY A 771 21.67 -45.67 18.46
N GLU A 772 22.76 -46.16 19.04
CA GLU A 772 23.67 -45.34 19.85
C GLU A 772 24.49 -44.39 18.97
N ASP A 773 24.96 -44.85 17.81
CA ASP A 773 25.67 -44.01 16.82
C ASP A 773 24.76 -42.89 16.28
N PHE A 774 23.45 -43.16 16.15
CA PHE A 774 22.45 -42.18 15.77
C PHE A 774 22.32 -41.05 16.79
N LEU A 775 22.24 -41.39 18.08
CA LEU A 775 22.17 -40.40 19.16
C LEU A 775 23.49 -39.63 19.28
N GLU A 776 24.63 -40.32 19.15
CA GLU A 776 25.94 -39.69 19.19
C GLU A 776 26.14 -38.69 18.04
N ALA A 777 25.63 -39.00 16.85
CA ALA A 777 25.70 -38.11 15.69
C ALA A 777 24.92 -36.80 15.88
N LEU A 778 23.95 -36.77 16.80
CA LEU A 778 23.13 -35.61 17.15
C LEU A 778 23.65 -34.87 18.40
N ASP A 779 24.00 -35.61 19.45
CA ASP A 779 24.31 -35.03 20.78
C ASP A 779 25.74 -34.51 20.90
N LYS A 780 26.70 -35.06 20.13
CA LYS A 780 28.12 -34.68 20.23
C LYS A 780 28.57 -33.66 19.17
N GLU A 781 27.71 -33.27 18.24
CA GLU A 781 28.06 -32.28 17.21
C GLU A 781 27.75 -30.84 17.67
N ASP A 782 28.43 -29.86 17.07
CA ASP A 782 28.24 -28.46 17.46
C ASP A 782 26.82 -27.97 17.15
N LYS A 783 26.23 -27.15 18.02
CA LYS A 783 24.84 -26.65 17.86
C LYS A 783 24.61 -25.85 16.58
N SER A 784 25.68 -25.31 15.97
CA SER A 784 25.64 -24.61 14.68
C SER A 784 25.67 -25.54 13.46
N THR A 785 26.00 -26.83 13.64
CA THR A 785 26.08 -27.82 12.56
C THR A 785 24.71 -28.37 12.20
N LEU A 786 24.41 -28.41 10.90
CA LEU A 786 23.22 -29.04 10.36
C LEU A 786 23.50 -30.53 10.13
N VAL A 787 22.66 -31.42 10.67
CA VAL A 787 22.81 -32.88 10.54
C VAL A 787 21.61 -33.44 9.77
N MET A 788 21.87 -34.11 8.65
CA MET A 788 20.85 -34.73 7.82
C MET A 788 21.02 -36.26 7.84
N ILE A 789 19.98 -36.99 8.22
CA ILE A 789 20.02 -38.44 8.39
C ILE A 789 19.02 -39.11 7.45
N HIS A 790 19.53 -39.90 6.51
CA HIS A 790 18.73 -40.75 5.65
C HIS A 790 18.54 -42.14 6.26
N ILE A 791 17.28 -42.51 6.48
CA ILE A 791 16.91 -43.84 6.91
C ILE A 791 16.59 -44.68 5.67
N TYR A 792 17.29 -45.79 5.50
CA TYR A 792 17.23 -46.59 4.27
C TYR A 792 17.08 -48.10 4.53
N GLU A 793 16.61 -48.83 3.52
CA GLU A 793 16.64 -50.29 3.45
C GLU A 793 17.01 -50.72 2.01
N PRO A 794 17.86 -51.75 1.81
CA PRO A 794 18.36 -52.11 0.47
C PRO A 794 17.29 -52.57 -0.52
N ASP A 795 16.17 -53.10 -0.03
CA ASP A 795 15.11 -53.69 -0.87
C ASP A 795 14.10 -52.63 -1.39
N VAL A 796 14.30 -51.34 -1.07
CA VAL A 796 13.42 -50.23 -1.48
C VAL A 796 14.07 -49.43 -2.61
N PRO A 797 13.52 -49.40 -3.84
CA PRO A 797 14.13 -48.73 -5.00
C PRO A 797 14.47 -47.24 -4.78
N GLY A 798 13.56 -46.47 -4.16
CA GLY A 798 13.78 -45.05 -3.90
C GLY A 798 14.93 -44.73 -2.92
N CYS A 799 15.40 -45.70 -2.14
CA CYS A 799 16.55 -45.53 -1.26
C CYS A 799 17.88 -45.48 -2.01
N GLU A 800 17.98 -46.09 -3.20
CA GLU A 800 19.18 -46.06 -4.02
C GLU A 800 19.41 -44.66 -4.61
N ALA A 801 18.35 -44.07 -5.21
CA ALA A 801 18.35 -42.70 -5.73
C ALA A 801 18.69 -41.66 -4.63
N MET A 802 18.13 -41.85 -3.43
CA MET A 802 18.41 -40.99 -2.28
C MET A 802 19.87 -41.09 -1.82
N SER A 803 20.43 -42.30 -1.77
CA SER A 803 21.82 -42.52 -1.36
C SER A 803 22.80 -41.89 -2.35
N GLY A 804 22.56 -42.04 -3.65
CA GLY A 804 23.36 -41.38 -4.68
C GLY A 804 23.29 -39.85 -4.61
N SER A 805 22.08 -39.32 -4.37
CA SER A 805 21.86 -37.88 -4.25
C SER A 805 22.58 -37.26 -3.06
N LEU A 806 22.57 -37.93 -1.90
CA LEU A 806 23.29 -37.47 -0.70
C LEU A 806 24.80 -37.46 -0.87
N MET A 807 25.37 -38.40 -1.64
CA MET A 807 26.81 -38.40 -1.93
C MET A 807 27.24 -37.16 -2.71
N CYS A 808 26.43 -36.71 -3.66
CA CYS A 808 26.68 -35.47 -4.40
C CYS A 808 26.54 -34.24 -3.49
N LEU A 809 25.46 -34.16 -2.71
CA LEU A 809 25.21 -33.02 -1.82
C LEU A 809 26.25 -32.89 -0.71
N ALA A 810 26.79 -34.00 -0.19
CA ALA A 810 27.86 -33.96 0.80
C ALA A 810 29.14 -33.27 0.29
N GLN A 811 29.42 -33.37 -1.01
CA GLN A 811 30.57 -32.68 -1.63
C GLN A 811 30.29 -31.20 -1.88
N GLU A 812 29.05 -30.85 -2.22
CA GLU A 812 28.66 -29.46 -2.48
C GLU A 812 28.47 -28.63 -1.21
N TYR A 813 28.07 -29.27 -0.11
CA TYR A 813 27.78 -28.64 1.17
C TYR A 813 28.72 -29.13 2.28
N PRO A 814 30.00 -28.70 2.28
CA PRO A 814 31.03 -29.22 3.17
C PRO A 814 30.79 -28.94 4.66
N LEU A 815 29.89 -27.99 4.99
CA LEU A 815 29.55 -27.61 6.37
C LEU A 815 28.33 -28.37 6.93
N VAL A 816 27.66 -29.19 6.11
CA VAL A 816 26.52 -30.02 6.52
C VAL A 816 27.00 -31.45 6.72
N LYS A 817 26.58 -32.08 7.83
CA LYS A 817 26.90 -33.48 8.12
C LYS A 817 25.78 -34.38 7.59
N PHE A 818 26.08 -35.15 6.54
CA PHE A 818 25.16 -36.14 5.99
C PHE A 818 25.44 -37.52 6.56
N CYS A 819 24.41 -38.21 7.04
CA CYS A 819 24.50 -39.56 7.59
C CYS A 819 23.48 -40.49 6.94
N SER A 820 23.79 -41.78 6.90
CA SER A 820 22.87 -42.84 6.48
C SER A 820 22.75 -43.89 7.57
N VAL A 821 21.54 -44.41 7.80
CA VAL A 821 21.30 -45.45 8.81
C VAL A 821 20.30 -46.47 8.29
N ARG A 822 20.56 -47.76 8.55
CA ARG A 822 19.63 -48.83 8.19
C ARG A 822 18.43 -48.83 9.14
N SER A 823 17.23 -49.01 8.60
CA SER A 823 16.00 -49.05 9.41
C SER A 823 16.06 -50.12 10.52
N SER A 824 16.74 -51.23 10.24
CA SER A 824 16.97 -52.36 11.15
C SER A 824 17.92 -52.05 12.32
N ALA A 825 18.82 -51.06 12.18
CA ALA A 825 19.79 -50.67 13.21
C ALA A 825 19.18 -49.78 14.32
N ILE A 826 18.03 -49.15 14.06
CA ILE A 826 17.37 -48.18 14.95
C ILE A 826 16.07 -48.71 15.59
N SER A 827 15.85 -50.03 15.62
CA SER A 827 14.68 -50.69 16.24
C SER A 827 13.31 -50.17 15.75
N THR A 828 13.17 -49.84 14.47
CA THR A 828 11.89 -49.41 13.88
C THR A 828 10.95 -50.61 13.62
N SER A 829 9.63 -50.39 13.75
CA SER A 829 8.60 -51.42 13.53
C SER A 829 8.56 -51.88 12.06
N ALA A 830 8.15 -53.14 11.79
CA ALA A 830 8.01 -53.67 10.43
C ALA A 830 7.07 -52.82 9.56
N LEU A 831 6.05 -52.19 10.15
CA LEU A 831 5.13 -51.27 9.48
C LEU A 831 5.81 -49.99 8.96
N PHE A 832 6.85 -49.51 9.65
CA PHE A 832 7.60 -48.33 9.21
C PHE A 832 8.44 -48.61 7.96
N ARG A 833 8.91 -49.85 7.77
CA ARG A 833 9.72 -50.23 6.61
C ARG A 833 8.94 -50.18 5.30
N ASP A 834 7.68 -50.61 5.33
CA ASP A 834 6.83 -50.71 4.14
C ASP A 834 6.11 -49.39 3.80
N SER A 835 5.95 -48.47 4.76
CA SER A 835 5.12 -47.27 4.57
C SER A 835 5.84 -45.93 4.75
N ALA A 836 7.13 -45.91 5.07
CA ALA A 836 7.83 -44.67 5.44
C ALA A 836 9.15 -44.41 4.67
N LEU A 837 9.73 -45.42 4.02
CA LEU A 837 11.05 -45.30 3.36
C LEU A 837 10.90 -44.91 1.87
N PRO A 838 11.84 -44.14 1.28
CA PRO A 838 12.99 -43.49 1.92
C PRO A 838 12.57 -42.30 2.81
N ALA A 839 13.22 -42.14 3.96
CA ALA A 839 12.97 -41.04 4.88
C ALA A 839 14.24 -40.21 5.13
N LEU A 840 14.09 -38.87 5.17
CA LEU A 840 15.14 -37.92 5.48
C LEU A 840 14.75 -37.09 6.70
N LEU A 841 15.57 -37.14 7.74
CA LEU A 841 15.43 -36.33 8.94
C LEU A 841 16.51 -35.24 8.96
N VAL A 842 16.11 -34.01 9.26
CA VAL A 842 17.00 -32.85 9.32
C VAL A 842 16.97 -32.27 10.73
N TYR A 843 18.15 -32.19 11.35
CA TYR A 843 18.35 -31.72 12.72
C TYR A 843 19.26 -30.49 12.76
N LYS A 844 19.00 -29.58 13.70
CA LYS A 844 19.87 -28.45 14.03
C LYS A 844 19.84 -28.18 15.53
N GLY A 845 21.01 -28.18 16.18
CA GLY A 845 21.09 -27.92 17.62
C GLY A 845 20.41 -28.95 18.52
N GLY A 846 20.15 -30.17 18.01
CA GLY A 846 19.42 -31.24 18.68
C GLY A 846 17.92 -31.28 18.36
N ASP A 847 17.36 -30.24 17.74
CA ASP A 847 15.94 -30.17 17.38
C ASP A 847 15.70 -30.70 15.96
N LEU A 848 14.61 -31.47 15.78
CA LEU A 848 14.14 -31.96 14.48
C LEU A 848 13.41 -30.83 13.74
N ILE A 849 14.02 -30.31 12.67
CA ILE A 849 13.49 -29.18 11.89
C ILE A 849 12.91 -29.60 10.54
N GLY A 850 13.24 -30.78 10.04
CA GLY A 850 12.67 -31.34 8.81
C GLY A 850 12.45 -32.84 8.92
N ASN A 851 11.27 -33.32 8.55
CA ASN A 851 10.93 -34.74 8.59
C ASN A 851 10.22 -35.12 7.29
N PHE A 852 10.95 -35.76 6.40
CA PHE A 852 10.44 -36.20 5.10
C PHE A 852 10.33 -37.73 5.09
N VAL A 853 9.14 -38.22 4.86
CA VAL A 853 8.78 -39.64 4.86
C VAL A 853 8.22 -39.97 3.48
N ARG A 854 8.59 -41.11 2.89
CA ARG A 854 8.23 -41.47 1.51
C ARG A 854 8.55 -40.36 0.51
N LEU A 855 9.82 -39.96 0.44
CA LEU A 855 10.26 -38.88 -0.44
C LEU A 855 9.88 -39.10 -1.93
N THR A 856 9.72 -40.37 -2.32
CA THR A 856 9.28 -40.79 -3.65
C THR A 856 7.86 -40.32 -4.01
N ASP A 857 6.99 -39.99 -3.04
CA ASP A 857 5.66 -39.42 -3.34
C ASP A 857 5.76 -38.01 -3.92
N GLN A 858 6.85 -37.28 -3.61
CA GLN A 858 7.09 -35.92 -4.07
C GLN A 858 8.04 -35.87 -5.28
N LEU A 859 9.11 -36.69 -5.28
CA LEU A 859 10.16 -36.65 -6.31
C LEU A 859 10.04 -37.78 -7.36
N GLY A 860 9.16 -38.76 -7.17
CA GLY A 860 9.12 -39.99 -7.97
C GLY A 860 10.14 -41.05 -7.52
N GLU A 861 10.15 -42.21 -8.17
CA GLU A 861 11.10 -43.30 -7.85
C GLU A 861 12.51 -43.05 -8.41
N ASP A 862 12.64 -42.23 -9.46
CA ASP A 862 13.89 -41.87 -10.13
C ASP A 862 14.13 -40.35 -10.02
N PHE A 863 14.92 -39.92 -9.04
CA PHE A 863 15.29 -38.51 -8.84
C PHE A 863 16.80 -38.33 -8.62
N PHE A 864 17.31 -37.14 -8.90
CA PHE A 864 18.74 -36.82 -8.80
C PHE A 864 19.04 -35.79 -7.71
N ALA A 865 20.33 -35.57 -7.44
CA ALA A 865 20.80 -34.63 -6.41
C ALA A 865 20.23 -33.21 -6.57
N VAL A 866 20.02 -32.76 -7.81
CA VAL A 866 19.46 -31.42 -8.12
C VAL A 866 18.00 -31.31 -7.69
N ASP A 867 17.21 -32.38 -7.85
CA ASP A 867 15.80 -32.42 -7.46
C ASP A 867 15.66 -32.41 -5.93
N LEU A 868 16.51 -33.18 -5.25
CA LEU A 868 16.61 -33.19 -3.79
C LEU A 868 17.10 -31.84 -3.25
N GLU A 869 18.06 -31.21 -3.93
CA GLU A 869 18.57 -29.88 -3.57
C GLU A 869 17.48 -28.81 -3.67
N ALA A 870 16.75 -28.78 -4.79
CA ALA A 870 15.66 -27.84 -5.02
C ALA A 870 14.56 -27.99 -3.96
N LEU A 871 14.20 -29.23 -3.61
CA LEU A 871 13.27 -29.51 -2.53
C LEU A 871 13.78 -28.95 -1.20
N LEU A 872 15.02 -29.26 -0.81
CA LEU A 872 15.58 -28.78 0.45
C LEU A 872 15.77 -27.26 0.50
N GLN A 873 15.98 -26.60 -0.65
CA GLN A 873 16.02 -25.14 -0.76
C GLN A 873 14.63 -24.50 -0.64
N GLU A 874 13.59 -25.11 -1.23
CA GLU A 874 12.21 -24.65 -1.09
C GLU A 874 11.77 -24.60 0.38
N TYR A 875 12.18 -25.60 1.17
CA TYR A 875 11.93 -25.64 2.62
C TYR A 875 12.94 -24.83 3.46
N GLY A 876 13.93 -24.17 2.83
CA GLY A 876 14.94 -23.35 3.52
C GLY A 876 15.88 -24.16 4.43
N LEU A 877 16.07 -25.44 4.14
CA LEU A 877 16.84 -26.38 4.95
C LEU A 877 18.31 -26.49 4.53
N LEU A 878 18.70 -25.94 3.38
CA LEU A 878 20.10 -25.83 2.95
C LEU A 878 20.62 -24.39 3.09
N PRO A 879 21.89 -24.20 3.48
CA PRO A 879 22.52 -22.87 3.48
C PRO A 879 22.74 -22.36 2.04
N ASP A 880 22.71 -21.04 1.85
CA ASP A 880 22.90 -20.41 0.52
C ASP A 880 24.23 -20.83 -0.12
N LYS A 881 24.18 -21.26 -1.40
CA LYS A 881 25.39 -21.59 -2.17
C LYS A 881 26.27 -20.34 -2.32
N PRO A 882 27.57 -20.37 -1.96
CA PRO A 882 28.47 -19.28 -2.31
C PRO A 882 28.61 -19.21 -3.84
N PRO A 883 28.70 -18.00 -4.43
CA PRO A 883 28.83 -17.85 -5.88
C PRO A 883 30.09 -18.59 -6.37
N MET A 884 29.92 -19.57 -7.26
CA MET A 884 31.04 -20.28 -7.87
C MET A 884 31.82 -19.32 -8.78
N VAL A 885 33.07 -19.05 -8.43
CA VAL A 885 34.05 -18.49 -9.36
C VAL A 885 34.33 -19.57 -10.42
N PRO A 886 34.17 -19.30 -11.72
CA PRO A 886 34.47 -20.29 -12.76
C PRO A 886 35.93 -20.75 -12.61
N LYS A 887 36.14 -22.06 -12.42
CA LYS A 887 37.48 -22.63 -12.46
C LYS A 887 38.02 -22.47 -13.87
N THR A 888 38.95 -21.54 -14.01
CA THR A 888 39.68 -21.24 -15.24
C THR A 888 40.34 -22.51 -15.77
N VAL A 889 40.00 -22.90 -17.00
CA VAL A 889 40.76 -23.88 -17.77
C VAL A 889 42.14 -23.28 -18.01
N ARG A 890 43.17 -23.81 -17.35
CA ARG A 890 44.56 -23.46 -17.60
C ARG A 890 45.12 -24.31 -18.74
N ASN A 891 45.53 -23.59 -19.78
CA ASN A 891 46.66 -23.82 -20.68
C ASN A 891 46.65 -25.06 -21.59
N GLY A 892 46.41 -24.79 -22.87
CA GLY A 892 46.91 -25.56 -24.00
C GLY A 892 47.38 -24.62 -25.11
N ALA A 893 48.70 -24.40 -25.14
CA ALA A 893 49.56 -24.00 -26.27
C ALA A 893 49.20 -22.77 -27.15
N ILE A 894 50.03 -21.74 -26.99
CA ILE A 894 50.38 -20.76 -28.03
C ILE A 894 51.15 -21.50 -29.15
N ILE A 895 50.67 -21.40 -30.40
CA ILE A 895 51.51 -21.52 -31.59
C ILE A 895 51.27 -20.26 -32.44
N GLN A 896 52.39 -19.61 -32.78
CA GLN A 896 52.52 -18.38 -33.54
C GLN A 896 52.26 -18.58 -35.05
N ASN A 897 51.81 -17.47 -35.68
CA ASN A 897 52.05 -17.00 -37.04
C ASN A 897 51.55 -17.85 -38.22
N THR A 898 50.73 -17.26 -39.12
CA THR A 898 51.21 -16.50 -40.30
C THR A 898 50.06 -15.86 -41.09
N VAL A 899 50.30 -14.61 -41.48
CA VAL A 899 49.84 -13.84 -42.65
C VAL A 899 49.18 -14.65 -43.78
N SER A 900 48.01 -14.21 -44.27
CA SER A 900 47.80 -13.70 -45.65
C SER A 900 46.34 -13.37 -45.94
N ASP A 901 46.16 -12.29 -46.69
CA ASP A 901 44.97 -11.89 -47.42
C ASP A 901 44.33 -13.04 -48.22
N GLU A 902 43.00 -13.00 -48.40
CA GLU A 902 42.32 -13.02 -49.71
C GLU A 902 40.80 -13.27 -49.53
N ASP A 903 40.03 -12.29 -50.02
CA ASP A 903 38.81 -12.37 -50.83
C ASP A 903 37.77 -13.50 -50.70
N SER A 904 36.54 -13.03 -50.93
CA SER A 904 35.39 -13.67 -51.60
C SER A 904 34.32 -14.35 -50.73
N ASP A 905 33.16 -13.69 -50.74
CA ASP A 905 31.85 -14.20 -51.14
C ASP A 905 31.46 -15.64 -50.77
N LEU A 906 30.34 -15.78 -50.04
CA LEU A 906 29.10 -16.42 -50.53
C LEU A 906 28.12 -16.64 -49.37
N ASP A 907 27.07 -15.81 -49.35
CA ASP A 907 25.64 -16.17 -49.44
C ASP A 907 25.14 -17.58 -49.04
N ILE A 908 23.94 -17.54 -48.42
CA ILE A 908 22.85 -18.57 -48.33
C ILE A 908 23.02 -19.58 -47.17
N ASP A 909 22.11 -19.78 -46.22
CA ASP A 909 20.69 -19.45 -46.01
C ASP A 909 20.41 -19.22 -44.50
#